data_AF-A0A955G8K9-F1
#
_entry.id   AF-A0A955G8K9-F1
#
_cell.length_a   1.000
_cell.length_b   1.000
_cell.length_c   1.000
_cell.angle_alpha   90.00
_cell.angle_beta   90.00
_cell.angle_gamma   90.00
#
_symmetry.space_group_name_H-M   'P 1'
#
loop_
_entity.id
_entity.type
_entity.pdbx_description
1 polymer ?
#
loop_
_entity_poly.entity_id
_entity_poly.type
_entity_poly.pdbx_seq_one_letter_code
_entity_poly.pdbx_strand_id
1 'polypeptide(L)'
;MRVFFLIAMLILSLIIPVVLDAEEANALPAPAAVPSFIRKTGGPIKYIPMNPQSVDTDSVGNVYVTEIASQKIQKLDSDGNLLTKWGGVGQGSGKFSDISGVAVNDSYVYITDSDKNTVQKFDVSGNFISQWGSSGTGDGQFEGPKGLDIDTSGNVYVVDTDNNRIQKFDANGNFITKWGSTGSANGEFNRPYDVAVDSMGMVNITDQQNNRIQRFDSTGMFVAAWGSIGSGSGEFNSPYGISVDSGNNVYVADNQNSRIQKLDQAGNFIEAWGTPGNGDNEFNGPIDLTVSQSGDIYVLDAGGGKPLRKFDNSGNFLSQLGVSTANGEFSLPLGVATDTQGNVYVIEPHGARVQKFDANGNFLLKWGTWGHGDGQFEGAEAIAVGPTGDVYVGDSANNRVQKFDSVGNFIATWGTTGSGDGQFDGASFIAVDKNENVYVSDDGNARIQKFDANGNFITKWGTSGTGDGQFLANYGIAIDQAGDIYVVDSYRGDVQKFDTDGNFITKWGSSGYGDGQFSFAHGIDIDQNGYIYIADSANNRVQKFDANGNFLAKWGTGGMGDGQFDMTGDIAISPTGEIIVTDPFNARYQIFSYGSQSAPSAPPATDLNGDGTVDTTQPNMAGMVASTVTGKSVALELSPSCNLTNSNITHQNQLATKDPAYKYTEGLWNFEANCGTPGYTTTVKLYYYDVTPDNKLLRKYNPNTNAFFNITNANITTQTINNHSVTVVTYQITDGGPLDTDNQVNGTIVDPAGLATAKIGAPSTGL
;
A
#
# COMPACT_ATOMS: atom_id res chain seq x y z
N MET A 1 -4.66 23.98 -1.56
CA MET A 1 -5.93 23.74 -2.29
C MET A 1 -5.82 22.71 -3.42
N ARG A 2 -4.64 22.42 -4.00
CA ARG A 2 -4.46 21.38 -5.03
C ARG A 2 -3.99 20.00 -4.52
N VAL A 3 -3.27 19.92 -3.40
CA VAL A 3 -3.19 18.67 -2.58
C VAL A 3 -4.59 18.24 -2.11
N PHE A 4 -5.49 19.20 -1.96
CA PHE A 4 -6.93 18.99 -1.75
C PHE A 4 -7.65 18.45 -3.00
N PHE A 5 -7.06 18.46 -4.19
CA PHE A 5 -7.67 17.97 -5.44
C PHE A 5 -7.52 16.45 -5.59
N LEU A 6 -6.41 15.85 -5.15
CA LEU A 6 -6.30 14.39 -4.99
C LEU A 6 -7.26 13.86 -3.91
N ILE A 7 -7.39 14.59 -2.80
CA ILE A 7 -8.37 14.31 -1.74
C ILE A 7 -9.81 14.56 -2.25
N ALA A 8 -10.04 15.60 -3.04
CA ALA A 8 -11.33 15.88 -3.66
C ALA A 8 -11.67 14.90 -4.79
N MET A 9 -10.71 14.33 -5.51
CA MET A 9 -10.90 13.25 -6.49
C MET A 9 -11.38 11.98 -5.78
N LEU A 10 -10.83 11.66 -4.60
CA LEU A 10 -11.38 10.62 -3.73
C LEU A 10 -12.83 10.93 -3.34
N ILE A 11 -13.11 12.15 -2.92
CA ILE A 11 -14.47 12.57 -2.52
C ILE A 11 -15.44 12.54 -3.73
N LEU A 12 -15.06 13.01 -4.91
CA LEU A 12 -15.92 13.05 -6.10
C LEU A 12 -16.15 11.67 -6.73
N SER A 13 -15.16 10.78 -6.73
CA SER A 13 -15.32 9.39 -7.21
C SER A 13 -16.19 8.53 -6.28
N LEU A 14 -16.31 8.91 -5.00
CA LEU A 14 -17.21 8.30 -4.02
C LEU A 14 -18.65 8.86 -4.08
N ILE A 15 -18.89 10.02 -4.71
CA ILE A 15 -20.20 10.72 -4.73
C ILE A 15 -21.03 10.43 -5.99
N ILE A 16 -20.50 9.74 -7.01
CA ILE A 16 -21.33 9.32 -8.15
C ILE A 16 -22.19 8.12 -7.70
N PRO A 17 -23.53 8.24 -7.61
CA PRO A 17 -24.36 7.12 -7.22
C PRO A 17 -24.30 6.02 -8.30
N VAL A 18 -23.78 4.87 -7.91
CA VAL A 18 -23.91 3.61 -8.66
C VAL A 18 -25.40 3.24 -8.63
N VAL A 19 -26.10 3.45 -9.75
CA VAL A 19 -27.23 2.61 -10.10
C VAL A 19 -26.63 1.27 -10.50
N LEU A 20 -26.73 0.31 -9.58
CA LEU A 20 -26.41 -1.09 -9.83
C LEU A 20 -27.42 -1.63 -10.86
N ASP A 21 -26.92 -1.95 -12.04
CA ASP A 21 -27.28 -3.23 -12.67
C ASP A 21 -25.96 -3.85 -13.13
N ALA A 22 -25.61 -4.96 -12.51
CA ALA A 22 -24.56 -5.85 -12.99
C ALA A 22 -25.09 -6.52 -14.25
N GLU A 23 -24.94 -5.88 -15.41
CA GLU A 23 -24.94 -6.62 -16.67
C GLU A 23 -23.65 -7.45 -16.69
N GLU A 24 -23.79 -8.77 -16.50
CA GLU A 24 -22.81 -9.74 -16.96
C GLU A 24 -22.58 -9.52 -18.46
N ALA A 25 -21.61 -8.68 -18.79
CA ALA A 25 -21.12 -8.55 -20.15
C ALA A 25 -20.45 -9.89 -20.50
N ASN A 26 -21.11 -10.65 -21.38
CA ASN A 26 -20.55 -11.82 -22.02
C ASN A 26 -19.12 -11.49 -22.52
N ALA A 27 -18.12 -12.04 -21.84
CA ALA A 27 -16.72 -11.82 -22.15
C ALA A 27 -16.42 -12.34 -23.57
N LEU A 28 -16.27 -11.42 -24.51
CA LEU A 28 -15.54 -11.69 -25.75
C LEU A 28 -14.07 -11.95 -25.40
N PRO A 29 -13.37 -12.82 -26.14
CA PRO A 29 -12.00 -13.19 -25.82
C PRO A 29 -11.09 -11.95 -25.81
N ALA A 30 -10.31 -11.82 -24.75
CA ALA A 30 -9.32 -10.75 -24.58
C ALA A 30 -8.36 -10.70 -25.80
N PRO A 31 -7.98 -9.50 -26.29
CA PRO A 31 -6.90 -9.37 -27.26
C PRO A 31 -5.59 -9.99 -26.72
N ALA A 32 -4.82 -10.60 -27.61
CA ALA A 32 -3.72 -11.53 -27.32
C ALA A 32 -2.41 -10.91 -26.81
N ALA A 33 -2.47 -9.89 -25.95
CA ALA A 33 -1.30 -9.38 -25.26
C ALA A 33 -1.70 -8.73 -23.93
N VAL A 34 -1.81 -9.54 -22.89
CA VAL A 34 -1.68 -9.09 -21.50
C VAL A 34 -0.18 -9.11 -21.19
N PRO A 35 0.38 -8.13 -20.46
CA PRO A 35 1.78 -8.19 -20.05
C PRO A 35 2.09 -9.52 -19.36
N SER A 36 3.15 -10.19 -19.79
CA SER A 36 3.49 -11.56 -19.36
C SER A 36 4.34 -11.59 -18.09
N PHE A 37 4.92 -10.46 -17.69
CA PHE A 37 5.75 -10.33 -16.51
C PHE A 37 5.53 -8.97 -15.84
N ILE A 38 5.41 -9.01 -14.51
CA ILE A 38 5.19 -7.85 -13.65
C ILE A 38 6.34 -7.79 -12.64
N ARG A 39 7.07 -6.68 -12.61
CA ARG A 39 8.05 -6.36 -11.57
C ARG A 39 7.55 -5.18 -10.75
N LYS A 40 7.74 -5.24 -9.43
CA LYS A 40 7.36 -4.18 -8.50
C LYS A 40 8.59 -3.57 -7.87
N THR A 41 8.58 -2.26 -7.71
CA THR A 41 9.60 -1.56 -6.92
C THR A 41 8.89 -0.63 -5.94
N GLY A 42 9.32 -0.68 -4.69
CA GLY A 42 8.70 0.01 -3.56
C GLY A 42 8.97 -0.72 -2.25
N GLY A 43 8.54 -0.10 -1.16
CA GLY A 43 8.58 -0.67 0.18
C GLY A 43 7.30 -1.41 0.55
N PRO A 44 7.14 -1.80 1.83
CA PRO A 44 5.82 -2.15 2.35
C PRO A 44 4.83 -1.01 2.12
N ILE A 45 3.56 -1.35 1.86
CA ILE A 45 2.51 -0.34 1.64
C ILE A 45 2.41 0.49 2.91
N LYS A 46 2.67 1.79 2.82
CA LYS A 46 2.56 2.69 3.97
C LYS A 46 1.13 3.18 4.11
N TYR A 47 0.70 3.33 5.34
CA TYR A 47 -0.58 3.96 5.65
C TYR A 47 -0.58 5.42 5.18
N ILE A 48 -1.52 5.84 4.35
CA ILE A 48 -1.67 7.26 3.97
C ILE A 48 -2.92 7.80 4.65
N PRO A 49 -2.79 8.67 5.67
CA PRO A 49 -3.94 9.08 6.46
C PRO A 49 -4.91 9.98 5.69
N MET A 50 -6.19 9.63 5.68
CA MET A 50 -7.27 10.35 4.99
C MET A 50 -8.34 10.83 5.98
N ASN A 51 -8.01 11.87 6.75
CA ASN A 51 -8.85 12.40 7.83
C ASN A 51 -9.23 11.31 8.88
N PRO A 52 -8.24 10.76 9.60
CA PRO A 52 -8.49 9.74 10.61
C PRO A 52 -9.28 10.31 11.80
N GLN A 53 -10.07 9.46 12.46
CA GLN A 53 -10.93 9.87 13.59
C GLN A 53 -10.70 9.13 14.89
N SER A 54 -10.49 7.82 14.82
CA SER A 54 -10.28 7.00 16.01
C SER A 54 -9.19 5.96 15.78
N VAL A 55 -8.51 5.58 16.85
CA VAL A 55 -7.39 4.63 16.84
C VAL A 55 -7.50 3.64 17.99
N ASP A 56 -7.23 2.37 17.71
CA ASP A 56 -7.11 1.34 18.75
C ASP A 56 -6.06 0.27 18.40
N THR A 57 -5.69 -0.58 19.35
CA THR A 57 -4.68 -1.64 19.16
C THR A 57 -5.15 -3.02 19.61
N ASP A 58 -4.65 -4.07 18.97
CA ASP A 58 -4.80 -5.45 19.45
C ASP A 58 -3.61 -5.88 20.34
N SER A 59 -3.70 -7.07 20.96
CA SER A 59 -2.64 -7.55 21.87
C SER A 59 -1.29 -7.83 21.19
N VAL A 60 -1.29 -8.02 19.87
CA VAL A 60 -0.06 -8.26 19.10
C VAL A 60 0.59 -6.96 18.61
N GLY A 61 -0.06 -5.82 18.87
CA GLY A 61 0.46 -4.49 18.57
C GLY A 61 0.09 -3.97 17.17
N ASN A 62 -0.88 -4.57 16.49
CA ASN A 62 -1.45 -3.97 15.29
C ASN A 62 -2.26 -2.73 15.67
N VAL A 63 -2.23 -1.71 14.82
CA VAL A 63 -2.93 -0.44 15.00
C VAL A 63 -4.09 -0.36 14.04
N TYR A 64 -5.28 -0.01 14.52
CA TYR A 64 -6.50 0.10 13.74
C TYR A 64 -6.93 1.55 13.71
N VAL A 65 -7.19 2.09 12.52
CA VAL A 65 -7.55 3.51 12.33
C VAL A 65 -8.80 3.62 11.48
N THR A 66 -9.76 4.44 11.91
CA THR A 66 -10.95 4.80 11.12
C THR A 66 -10.73 6.09 10.34
N GLU A 67 -11.26 6.16 9.12
CA GLU A 67 -11.08 7.32 8.24
C GLU A 67 -12.39 7.82 7.66
N ILE A 68 -12.77 9.08 7.94
CA ILE A 68 -14.02 9.66 7.41
C ILE A 68 -13.96 9.85 5.90
N ALA A 69 -12.84 10.30 5.35
CA ALA A 69 -12.81 10.63 3.92
C ALA A 69 -12.96 9.39 3.04
N SER A 70 -12.38 8.27 3.45
CA SER A 70 -12.45 7.00 2.72
C SER A 70 -13.57 6.08 3.22
N GLN A 71 -14.13 6.35 4.41
CA GLN A 71 -15.08 5.50 5.13
C GLN A 71 -14.52 4.08 5.36
N LYS A 72 -13.20 3.95 5.55
CA LYS A 72 -12.50 2.66 5.71
C LYS A 72 -11.88 2.51 7.11
N ILE A 73 -11.64 1.25 7.45
CA ILE A 73 -10.80 0.82 8.55
C ILE A 73 -9.45 0.41 7.97
N GLN A 74 -8.38 0.89 8.58
CA GLN A 74 -7.00 0.62 8.19
C GLN A 74 -6.36 -0.20 9.31
N LYS A 75 -5.85 -1.40 9.00
CA LYS A 75 -5.08 -2.22 9.95
C LYS A 75 -3.61 -2.13 9.61
N LEU A 76 -2.82 -1.67 10.56
CA LEU A 76 -1.40 -1.41 10.43
C LEU A 76 -0.59 -2.31 11.36
N ASP A 77 0.67 -2.56 11.04
CA ASP A 77 1.63 -3.06 12.04
C ASP A 77 2.14 -1.92 12.94
N SER A 78 2.98 -2.27 13.91
CA SER A 78 3.56 -1.33 14.87
C SER A 78 4.49 -0.28 14.26
N ASP A 79 4.93 -0.48 13.01
CA ASP A 79 5.78 0.44 12.25
C ASP A 79 4.95 1.34 11.31
N GLY A 80 3.62 1.15 11.27
CA GLY A 80 2.70 1.90 10.43
C GLY A 80 2.63 1.42 8.98
N ASN A 81 3.07 0.18 8.71
CA ASN A 81 2.82 -0.45 7.41
C ASN A 81 1.37 -0.95 7.36
N LEU A 82 0.70 -0.69 6.25
CA LEU A 82 -0.65 -1.18 6.00
C LEU A 82 -0.63 -2.69 5.77
N LEU A 83 -1.31 -3.43 6.64
CA LEU A 83 -1.50 -4.88 6.53
C LEU A 83 -2.73 -5.20 5.68
N THR A 84 -3.84 -4.52 5.94
CA THR A 84 -5.09 -4.65 5.19
C THR A 84 -6.03 -3.47 5.48
N LYS A 85 -7.06 -3.31 4.64
CA LYS A 85 -8.11 -2.30 4.81
C LYS A 85 -9.44 -2.83 4.31
N TRP A 86 -10.53 -2.43 4.97
CA TRP A 86 -11.89 -2.81 4.57
C TRP A 86 -12.87 -1.67 4.89
N GLY A 87 -14.12 -1.83 4.47
CA GLY A 87 -15.15 -0.79 4.60
C GLY A 87 -15.45 -0.08 3.28
N GLY A 88 -15.78 1.20 3.37
CA GLY A 88 -16.09 2.12 2.28
C GLY A 88 -17.51 2.68 2.36
N VAL A 89 -17.76 3.72 1.58
CA VAL A 89 -19.07 4.39 1.48
C VAL A 89 -20.14 3.41 1.00
N GLY A 90 -21.32 3.47 1.61
CA GLY A 90 -22.50 2.76 1.11
C GLY A 90 -23.46 2.34 2.22
N GLN A 91 -24.59 1.72 1.86
CA GLN A 91 -25.65 1.35 2.81
C GLN A 91 -25.64 -0.13 3.23
N GLY A 92 -24.94 -1.00 2.51
CA GLY A 92 -24.88 -2.44 2.80
C GLY A 92 -24.00 -2.82 4.00
N SER A 93 -24.01 -4.11 4.37
CA SER A 93 -23.13 -4.67 5.41
C SER A 93 -21.65 -4.37 5.13
N GLY A 94 -20.93 -3.94 6.16
CA GLY A 94 -19.51 -3.57 6.01
C GLY A 94 -19.29 -2.26 5.26
N LYS A 95 -20.30 -1.39 5.13
CA LYS A 95 -20.21 -0.05 4.56
C LYS A 95 -20.64 1.02 5.56
N PHE A 96 -20.16 2.24 5.38
CA PHE A 96 -20.32 3.34 6.34
C PHE A 96 -20.80 4.63 5.68
N SER A 97 -21.41 5.51 6.48
CA SER A 97 -21.80 6.88 6.11
C SER A 97 -20.99 7.93 6.88
N ASP A 98 -20.84 7.75 8.20
CA ASP A 98 -19.95 8.57 9.05
C ASP A 98 -19.25 7.67 10.08
N ILE A 99 -18.21 6.95 9.63
CA ILE A 99 -17.37 6.11 10.51
C ILE A 99 -16.71 6.96 11.60
N SER A 100 -16.79 6.51 12.85
CA SER A 100 -16.33 7.29 14.01
C SER A 100 -15.33 6.52 14.88
N GLY A 101 -15.80 5.79 15.88
CA GLY A 101 -14.97 5.05 16.83
C GLY A 101 -14.54 3.67 16.34
N VAL A 102 -13.43 3.18 16.88
CA VAL A 102 -12.98 1.79 16.77
C VAL A 102 -12.61 1.23 18.13
N ALA A 103 -13.00 -0.02 18.39
CA ALA A 103 -12.49 -0.82 19.49
C ALA A 103 -12.15 -2.23 19.04
N VAL A 104 -11.05 -2.78 19.57
CA VAL A 104 -10.44 -4.02 19.08
C VAL A 104 -10.12 -4.95 20.23
N ASN A 105 -10.31 -6.25 19.98
CA ASN A 105 -9.64 -7.29 20.73
C ASN A 105 -9.04 -8.31 19.76
N ASP A 106 -8.41 -9.36 20.29
CA ASP A 106 -7.69 -10.37 19.49
C ASP A 106 -8.55 -11.09 18.44
N SER A 107 -9.88 -11.02 18.57
CA SER A 107 -10.81 -11.72 17.70
C SER A 107 -11.65 -10.80 16.82
N TYR A 108 -11.98 -9.61 17.31
CA TYR A 108 -13.00 -8.76 16.69
C TYR A 108 -12.64 -7.28 16.69
N VAL A 109 -13.16 -6.60 15.67
CA VAL A 109 -13.11 -5.15 15.51
C VAL A 109 -14.53 -4.62 15.53
N TYR A 110 -14.80 -3.62 16.35
CA TYR A 110 -16.10 -2.99 16.49
C TYR A 110 -16.00 -1.54 16.05
N ILE A 111 -16.96 -1.09 15.26
CA ILE A 111 -16.95 0.23 14.62
C ILE A 111 -18.30 0.90 14.80
N THR A 112 -18.30 2.15 15.24
CA THR A 112 -19.50 3.00 15.28
C THR A 112 -19.65 3.80 13.99
N ASP A 113 -20.89 3.91 13.51
CA ASP A 113 -21.29 4.81 12.43
C ASP A 113 -22.27 5.83 12.99
N SER A 114 -21.84 7.09 13.05
CA SER A 114 -22.62 8.17 13.69
C SER A 114 -23.86 8.55 12.90
N ASP A 115 -23.81 8.46 11.57
CA ASP A 115 -24.93 8.81 10.69
C ASP A 115 -25.94 7.67 10.61
N LYS A 116 -25.47 6.43 10.52
CA LYS A 116 -26.36 5.26 10.51
C LYS A 116 -26.89 4.90 11.89
N ASN A 117 -26.28 5.44 12.95
CA ASN A 117 -26.61 5.12 14.34
C ASN A 117 -26.47 3.62 14.63
N THR A 118 -25.34 3.03 14.22
CA THR A 118 -25.09 1.59 14.35
C THR A 118 -23.71 1.28 14.89
N VAL A 119 -23.57 0.06 15.42
CA VAL A 119 -22.29 -0.59 15.67
C VAL A 119 -22.17 -1.79 14.73
N GLN A 120 -21.06 -1.90 14.02
CA GLN A 120 -20.72 -3.03 13.18
C GLN A 120 -19.55 -3.81 13.78
N LYS A 121 -19.65 -5.15 13.70
CA LYS A 121 -18.65 -6.10 14.19
C LYS A 121 -18.01 -6.83 13.01
N PHE A 122 -16.68 -6.91 13.03
CA PHE A 122 -15.85 -7.61 12.06
C PHE A 122 -14.93 -8.60 12.76
N ASP A 123 -14.42 -9.60 12.04
CA ASP A 123 -13.22 -10.30 12.49
C ASP A 123 -11.96 -9.45 12.24
N VAL A 124 -10.82 -9.86 12.82
CA VAL A 124 -9.53 -9.17 12.64
C VAL A 124 -8.97 -9.22 11.21
N SER A 125 -9.62 -9.96 10.29
CA SER A 125 -9.31 -9.99 8.86
C SER A 125 -10.18 -9.04 8.03
N GLY A 126 -11.16 -8.37 8.67
CA GLY A 126 -12.05 -7.41 8.04
C GLY A 126 -13.34 -7.99 7.48
N ASN A 127 -13.66 -9.25 7.76
CA ASN A 127 -14.94 -9.83 7.33
C ASN A 127 -16.07 -9.33 8.24
N PHE A 128 -17.15 -8.85 7.64
CA PHE A 128 -18.35 -8.43 8.37
C PHE A 128 -18.99 -9.65 9.07
N ILE A 129 -19.34 -9.49 10.35
CA ILE A 129 -19.99 -10.52 11.17
C ILE A 129 -21.44 -10.13 11.47
N SER A 130 -21.65 -8.98 12.09
CA SER A 130 -22.97 -8.54 12.56
C SER A 130 -23.04 -7.02 12.72
N GLN A 131 -24.27 -6.53 12.86
CA GLN A 131 -24.56 -5.13 13.11
C GLN A 131 -25.77 -5.03 14.04
N TRP A 132 -25.77 -4.03 14.91
CA TRP A 132 -26.93 -3.61 15.69
C TRP A 132 -26.97 -2.08 15.82
N GLY A 133 -28.08 -1.56 16.34
CA GLY A 133 -28.32 -0.12 16.39
C GLY A 133 -29.36 0.36 15.38
N SER A 134 -30.02 1.46 15.72
CA SER A 134 -30.86 2.28 14.85
C SER A 134 -31.05 3.65 15.51
N SER A 135 -31.46 4.67 14.76
CA SER A 135 -31.73 5.98 15.36
C SER A 135 -32.85 5.91 16.41
N GLY A 136 -32.66 6.57 17.55
CA GLY A 136 -33.69 6.73 18.58
C GLY A 136 -33.16 6.80 20.01
N THR A 137 -34.08 6.71 20.96
CA THR A 137 -33.81 6.88 22.41
C THR A 137 -34.08 5.60 23.22
N GLY A 138 -34.53 4.53 22.58
CA GLY A 138 -34.77 3.22 23.20
C GLY A 138 -33.48 2.45 23.55
N ASP A 139 -33.64 1.25 24.08
CA ASP A 139 -32.53 0.32 24.34
C ASP A 139 -31.98 -0.21 23.01
N GLY A 140 -30.66 -0.12 22.80
CA GLY A 140 -30.04 -0.49 21.53
C GLY A 140 -30.35 0.46 20.37
N GLN A 141 -30.93 1.62 20.64
CA GLN A 141 -31.04 2.73 19.68
C GLN A 141 -30.04 3.82 20.05
N PHE A 142 -29.47 4.51 19.06
CA PHE A 142 -28.44 5.53 19.25
C PHE A 142 -28.81 6.84 18.54
N GLU A 143 -28.15 7.93 18.92
CA GLU A 143 -28.10 9.19 18.17
C GLU A 143 -26.66 9.71 18.22
N GLY A 144 -26.00 9.74 17.05
CA GLY A 144 -24.60 10.16 16.91
C GLY A 144 -23.61 9.35 17.76
N PRO A 145 -23.61 8.00 17.75
CA PRO A 145 -22.64 7.24 18.52
C PRO A 145 -21.21 7.58 18.06
N LYS A 146 -20.31 7.88 19.02
CA LYS A 146 -18.91 8.27 18.74
C LYS A 146 -17.94 7.21 19.25
N GLY A 147 -17.46 7.32 20.49
CA GLY A 147 -16.53 6.36 21.08
C GLY A 147 -17.17 5.03 21.48
N LEU A 148 -16.35 3.99 21.55
CA LEU A 148 -16.72 2.68 22.08
C LEU A 148 -15.48 1.96 22.63
N ASP A 149 -15.68 1.02 23.55
CA ASP A 149 -14.62 0.16 24.07
C ASP A 149 -15.16 -1.20 24.53
N ILE A 150 -14.27 -2.17 24.75
CA ILE A 150 -14.60 -3.57 25.03
C ILE A 150 -13.93 -4.01 26.33
N ASP A 151 -14.71 -4.53 27.28
CA ASP A 151 -14.13 -5.12 28.48
C ASP A 151 -13.55 -6.51 28.24
N THR A 152 -12.78 -7.02 29.21
CA THR A 152 -12.15 -8.35 29.13
C THR A 152 -13.15 -9.51 29.04
N SER A 153 -14.44 -9.28 29.29
CA SER A 153 -15.51 -10.27 29.10
C SER A 153 -16.14 -10.20 27.71
N GLY A 154 -15.70 -9.26 26.86
CA GLY A 154 -16.21 -9.03 25.52
C GLY A 154 -17.49 -8.18 25.49
N ASN A 155 -17.86 -7.49 26.58
CA ASN A 155 -18.98 -6.56 26.54
C ASN A 155 -18.55 -5.25 25.87
N VAL A 156 -19.43 -4.70 25.03
CA VAL A 156 -19.18 -3.49 24.26
C VAL A 156 -19.88 -2.31 24.93
N TYR A 157 -19.14 -1.25 25.22
CA TYR A 157 -19.63 0.00 25.77
C TYR A 157 -19.65 1.03 24.65
N VAL A 158 -20.78 1.67 24.42
CA VAL A 158 -20.96 2.61 23.31
C VAL A 158 -21.40 3.96 23.88
N VAL A 159 -20.68 5.00 23.49
CA VAL A 159 -21.03 6.39 23.81
C VAL A 159 -22.11 6.86 22.84
N ASP A 160 -23.32 7.02 23.37
CA ASP A 160 -24.50 7.50 22.65
C ASP A 160 -24.56 9.03 22.83
N THR A 161 -23.65 9.70 22.13
CA THR A 161 -23.22 11.09 22.35
C THR A 161 -24.38 12.07 22.42
N ASP A 162 -25.25 12.09 21.42
CA ASP A 162 -26.30 13.10 21.33
C ASP A 162 -27.49 12.78 22.25
N ASN A 163 -27.62 11.51 22.66
CA ASN A 163 -28.51 11.10 23.75
C ASN A 163 -27.90 11.28 25.15
N ASN A 164 -26.64 11.73 25.27
CA ASN A 164 -25.94 12.00 26.53
C ASN A 164 -25.92 10.80 27.49
N ARG A 165 -25.63 9.61 26.98
CA ARG A 165 -25.64 8.37 27.77
C ARG A 165 -24.63 7.35 27.26
N ILE A 166 -24.37 6.33 28.07
CA ILE A 166 -23.58 5.15 27.71
C ILE A 166 -24.50 3.94 27.68
N GLN A 167 -24.32 3.08 26.69
CA GLN A 167 -25.02 1.79 26.59
C GLN A 167 -24.02 0.64 26.57
N LYS A 168 -24.34 -0.43 27.28
CA LYS A 168 -23.53 -1.65 27.38
C LYS A 168 -24.24 -2.81 26.68
N PHE A 169 -23.51 -3.57 25.89
CA PHE A 169 -23.97 -4.72 25.13
C PHE A 169 -23.11 -5.95 25.40
N ASP A 170 -23.65 -7.15 25.20
CA ASP A 170 -22.84 -8.36 25.16
C ASP A 170 -22.08 -8.49 23.82
N ALA A 171 -21.20 -9.50 23.71
CA ALA A 171 -20.41 -9.73 22.51
C ALA A 171 -21.24 -10.04 21.24
N ASN A 172 -22.54 -10.35 21.38
CA ASN A 172 -23.48 -10.60 20.29
C ASN A 172 -24.31 -9.35 19.92
N GLY A 173 -24.13 -8.24 20.63
CA GLY A 173 -24.88 -7.00 20.41
C GLY A 173 -26.22 -6.95 21.16
N ASN A 174 -26.48 -7.84 22.11
CA ASN A 174 -27.68 -7.75 22.94
C ASN A 174 -27.51 -6.67 24.01
N PHE A 175 -28.51 -5.82 24.17
CA PHE A 175 -28.51 -4.78 25.20
C PHE A 175 -28.45 -5.38 26.62
N ILE A 176 -27.57 -4.82 27.47
CA ILE A 176 -27.43 -5.20 28.87
C ILE A 176 -27.99 -4.11 29.79
N THR A 177 -27.46 -2.89 29.67
CA THR A 177 -27.84 -1.76 30.53
C THR A 177 -27.45 -0.42 29.89
N LYS A 178 -27.96 0.67 30.45
CA LYS A 178 -27.58 2.04 30.11
C LYS A 178 -27.63 2.96 31.31
N TRP A 179 -26.83 4.01 31.28
CA TRP A 179 -26.84 5.07 32.29
C TRP A 179 -26.42 6.40 31.65
N GLY A 180 -26.74 7.50 32.33
CA GLY A 180 -26.55 8.84 31.80
C GLY A 180 -27.83 9.51 31.36
N SER A 181 -27.81 10.83 31.46
CA SER A 181 -28.82 11.76 30.96
C SER A 181 -28.16 13.13 30.79
N THR A 182 -28.76 14.01 30.00
CA THR A 182 -28.23 15.37 29.81
C THR A 182 -28.13 16.13 31.13
N GLY A 183 -26.97 16.74 31.41
CA GLY A 183 -26.78 17.60 32.56
C GLY A 183 -25.31 17.74 32.99
N SER A 184 -25.11 18.10 34.26
CA SER A 184 -23.77 18.37 34.84
C SER A 184 -23.57 17.78 36.23
N ALA A 185 -24.61 17.17 36.82
CA ALA A 185 -24.46 16.42 38.06
C ALA A 185 -23.67 15.12 37.83
N ASN A 186 -23.26 14.47 38.91
CA ASN A 186 -22.59 13.16 38.82
C ASN A 186 -23.56 12.14 38.21
N GLY A 187 -23.11 11.41 37.19
CA GLY A 187 -23.95 10.49 36.42
C GLY A 187 -24.77 11.14 35.31
N GLU A 188 -24.74 12.47 35.16
CA GLU A 188 -25.25 13.19 34.00
C GLU A 188 -24.10 13.57 33.06
N PHE A 189 -24.36 13.69 31.76
CA PHE A 189 -23.37 14.02 30.74
C PHE A 189 -23.79 15.22 29.90
N ASN A 190 -22.82 15.92 29.33
CA ASN A 190 -23.03 16.89 28.26
C ASN A 190 -22.08 16.58 27.10
N ARG A 191 -22.66 15.96 26.07
CA ARG A 191 -22.00 15.49 24.86
C ARG A 191 -20.78 14.60 25.15
N PRO A 192 -20.96 13.48 25.88
CA PRO A 192 -19.85 12.57 26.15
C PRO A 192 -19.23 12.08 24.84
N TYR A 193 -17.91 11.97 24.75
CA TYR A 193 -17.24 11.72 23.48
C TYR A 193 -16.71 10.29 23.35
N ASP A 194 -15.99 9.84 24.37
CA ASP A 194 -15.28 8.56 24.33
C ASP A 194 -15.31 7.81 25.68
N VAL A 195 -15.00 6.52 25.64
CA VAL A 195 -15.06 5.59 26.77
C VAL A 195 -13.85 4.67 26.79
N ALA A 196 -13.28 4.41 27.96
CA ALA A 196 -12.23 3.41 28.18
C ALA A 196 -12.52 2.57 29.43
N VAL A 197 -12.42 1.25 29.30
CA VAL A 197 -12.69 0.27 30.34
C VAL A 197 -11.39 -0.35 30.81
N ASP A 198 -11.10 -0.20 32.10
CA ASP A 198 -9.87 -0.72 32.67
C ASP A 198 -9.93 -2.22 33.01
N SER A 199 -8.78 -2.79 33.37
CA SER A 199 -8.67 -4.23 33.69
C SER A 199 -9.48 -4.67 34.92
N MET A 200 -9.97 -3.71 35.72
CA MET A 200 -10.85 -3.96 36.87
C MET A 200 -12.34 -3.85 36.49
N GLY A 201 -12.64 -3.54 35.22
CA GLY A 201 -14.00 -3.34 34.72
C GLY A 201 -14.60 -1.97 35.05
N MET A 202 -13.76 -0.98 35.37
CA MET A 202 -14.22 0.39 35.59
C MET A 202 -14.27 1.15 34.27
N VAL A 203 -15.35 1.90 34.09
CA VAL A 203 -15.67 2.61 32.84
C VAL A 203 -15.37 4.09 33.02
N ASN A 204 -14.39 4.62 32.28
CA ASN A 204 -13.96 6.01 32.31
C ASN A 204 -14.49 6.72 31.05
N ILE A 205 -15.16 7.85 31.20
CA ILE A 205 -15.85 8.54 30.10
C ILE A 205 -15.43 10.00 30.06
N THR A 206 -15.13 10.50 28.85
CA THR A 206 -14.89 11.92 28.62
C THR A 206 -16.23 12.65 28.51
N ASP A 207 -16.52 13.48 29.51
CA ASP A 207 -17.70 14.34 29.55
C ASP A 207 -17.35 15.69 28.91
N GLN A 208 -17.23 15.67 27.58
CA GLN A 208 -16.51 16.66 26.77
C GLN A 208 -16.91 18.11 27.06
N GLN A 209 -18.21 18.43 27.06
CA GLN A 209 -18.63 19.81 27.29
C GLN A 209 -18.68 20.21 28.77
N ASN A 210 -18.66 19.24 29.69
CA ASN A 210 -18.48 19.51 31.11
C ASN A 210 -17.01 19.58 31.53
N ASN A 211 -16.07 19.34 30.61
CA ASN A 211 -14.61 19.46 30.82
C ASN A 211 -14.10 18.58 31.98
N ARG A 212 -14.60 17.35 32.07
CA ARG A 212 -14.26 16.41 33.13
C ARG A 212 -14.24 14.98 32.62
N ILE A 213 -13.67 14.09 33.42
CA ILE A 213 -13.78 12.64 33.28
C ILE A 213 -14.72 12.12 34.36
N GLN A 214 -15.59 11.18 34.00
CA GLN A 214 -16.42 10.46 34.97
C GLN A 214 -16.12 8.97 34.93
N ARG A 215 -16.03 8.35 36.11
CA ARG A 215 -15.74 6.93 36.31
C ARG A 215 -16.94 6.21 36.93
N PHE A 216 -17.26 5.06 36.38
CA PHE A 216 -18.37 4.20 36.78
C PHE A 216 -17.89 2.76 36.95
N ASP A 217 -18.63 1.96 37.71
CA ASP A 217 -18.44 0.52 37.70
C ASP A 217 -19.13 -0.13 36.48
N SER A 218 -18.89 -1.42 36.28
CA SER A 218 -19.45 -2.20 35.16
C SER A 218 -20.98 -2.33 35.16
N THR A 219 -21.67 -1.89 36.22
CA THR A 219 -23.14 -1.83 36.33
C THR A 219 -23.70 -0.45 35.97
N GLY A 220 -22.84 0.56 35.80
CA GLY A 220 -23.21 1.94 35.52
C GLY A 220 -23.41 2.81 36.77
N MET A 221 -22.96 2.35 37.94
CA MET A 221 -23.01 3.16 39.16
C MET A 221 -21.85 4.15 39.18
N PHE A 222 -22.17 5.41 39.46
CA PHE A 222 -21.16 6.48 39.58
C PHE A 222 -20.18 6.18 40.72
N VAL A 223 -18.88 6.30 40.43
CA VAL A 223 -17.82 6.09 41.41
C VAL A 223 -17.08 7.39 41.70
N ALA A 224 -16.62 8.09 40.67
CA ALA A 224 -15.85 9.32 40.84
C ALA A 224 -15.93 10.21 39.59
N ALA A 225 -15.60 11.49 39.78
CA ALA A 225 -15.38 12.43 38.69
C ALA A 225 -14.19 13.33 39.04
N TRP A 226 -13.41 13.72 38.03
CA TRP A 226 -12.30 14.63 38.19
C TRP A 226 -12.13 15.50 36.95
N GLY A 227 -11.46 16.64 37.15
CA GLY A 227 -11.28 17.67 36.14
C GLY A 227 -12.32 18.78 36.19
N SER A 228 -11.93 19.90 35.61
CA SER A 228 -12.71 21.13 35.45
C SER A 228 -12.17 21.90 34.25
N ILE A 229 -12.93 22.86 33.74
CA ILE A 229 -12.45 23.74 32.66
C ILE A 229 -11.17 24.47 33.05
N GLY A 230 -10.13 24.38 32.23
CA GLY A 230 -8.87 25.07 32.46
C GLY A 230 -7.70 24.47 31.68
N SER A 231 -6.49 24.87 32.04
CA SER A 231 -5.22 24.43 31.40
C SER A 231 -4.15 23.99 32.40
N GLY A 232 -4.45 24.02 33.70
CA GLY A 232 -3.62 23.48 34.77
C GLY A 232 -3.56 21.95 34.77
N SER A 233 -2.74 21.39 35.66
CA SER A 233 -2.62 19.94 35.86
C SER A 233 -3.94 19.33 36.31
N GLY A 234 -4.47 18.36 35.55
CA GLY A 234 -5.76 17.72 35.84
C GLY A 234 -6.98 18.57 35.49
N GLU A 235 -6.80 19.79 34.96
CA GLU A 235 -7.87 20.57 34.31
C GLU A 235 -7.92 20.21 32.82
N PHE A 236 -9.10 20.29 32.20
CA PHE A 236 -9.30 19.97 30.80
C PHE A 236 -9.98 21.11 30.07
N ASN A 237 -9.77 21.21 28.76
CA ASN A 237 -10.57 22.01 27.87
C ASN A 237 -11.02 21.14 26.72
N SER A 238 -12.29 20.72 26.77
CA SER A 238 -12.92 19.86 25.79
C SER A 238 -12.18 18.52 25.60
N PRO A 239 -12.11 17.65 26.63
CA PRO A 239 -11.45 16.36 26.52
C PRO A 239 -12.17 15.45 25.49
N TYR A 240 -11.41 14.80 24.61
CA TYR A 240 -11.93 13.95 23.52
C TYR A 240 -11.66 12.46 23.78
N GLY A 241 -10.64 11.88 23.15
CA GLY A 241 -10.29 10.46 23.32
C GLY A 241 -9.74 10.15 24.71
N ILE A 242 -9.97 8.91 25.14
CA ILE A 242 -9.52 8.39 26.43
C ILE A 242 -9.03 6.94 26.27
N SER A 243 -7.93 6.60 26.93
CA SER A 243 -7.41 5.23 26.95
C SER A 243 -6.82 4.89 28.31
N VAL A 244 -6.65 3.59 28.59
CA VAL A 244 -6.13 3.07 29.85
C VAL A 244 -4.98 2.11 29.61
N ASP A 245 -3.88 2.27 30.35
CA ASP A 245 -2.76 1.32 30.28
C ASP A 245 -2.97 0.10 31.19
N SER A 246 -2.05 -0.87 31.10
CA SER A 246 -2.07 -2.08 31.93
C SER A 246 -1.87 -1.82 33.44
N GLY A 247 -1.39 -0.62 33.82
CA GLY A 247 -1.33 -0.14 35.19
C GLY A 247 -2.63 0.55 35.66
N ASN A 248 -3.64 0.62 34.80
CA ASN A 248 -4.88 1.37 34.97
C ASN A 248 -4.66 2.88 35.13
N ASN A 249 -3.58 3.44 34.55
CA ASN A 249 -3.47 4.88 34.37
C ASN A 249 -4.36 5.32 33.21
N VAL A 250 -4.96 6.49 33.34
CA VAL A 250 -5.90 7.07 32.38
C VAL A 250 -5.18 8.13 31.55
N TYR A 251 -5.26 8.02 30.23
CA TYR A 251 -4.69 8.95 29.27
C TYR A 251 -5.82 9.68 28.54
N VAL A 252 -5.72 11.00 28.40
CA VAL A 252 -6.79 11.83 27.85
C VAL A 252 -6.23 12.80 26.82
N ALA A 253 -6.86 12.85 25.64
CA ALA A 253 -6.64 13.91 24.66
C ALA A 253 -7.34 15.19 25.14
N ASP A 254 -6.56 16.14 25.65
CA ASP A 254 -7.03 17.44 26.10
C ASP A 254 -7.04 18.40 24.90
N ASN A 255 -8.03 18.19 24.02
CA ASN A 255 -8.07 18.66 22.65
C ASN A 255 -7.75 20.16 22.50
N GLN A 256 -8.50 21.04 23.17
CA GLN A 256 -8.31 22.49 23.00
C GLN A 256 -7.10 23.04 23.75
N ASN A 257 -6.46 22.23 24.59
CA ASN A 257 -5.17 22.56 25.21
C ASN A 257 -3.97 21.97 24.44
N SER A 258 -4.19 21.28 23.31
CA SER A 258 -3.14 20.74 22.45
C SER A 258 -2.15 19.83 23.19
N ARG A 259 -2.65 18.98 24.10
CA ARG A 259 -1.81 18.08 24.90
C ARG A 259 -2.49 16.76 25.19
N ILE A 260 -1.69 15.77 25.59
CA ILE A 260 -2.15 14.56 26.24
C ILE A 260 -1.86 14.68 27.74
N GLN A 261 -2.80 14.25 28.58
CA GLN A 261 -2.59 14.13 30.03
C GLN A 261 -2.69 12.67 30.47
N LYS A 262 -1.80 12.27 31.36
CA LYS A 262 -1.80 10.97 32.04
C LYS A 262 -2.13 11.17 33.52
N LEU A 263 -3.08 10.39 34.02
CA LEU A 263 -3.58 10.42 35.39
C LEU A 263 -3.54 9.02 35.99
N ASP A 264 -3.42 8.92 37.31
CA ASP A 264 -3.60 7.65 37.99
C ASP A 264 -5.07 7.23 38.01
N GLN A 265 -5.34 6.00 38.45
CA GLN A 265 -6.70 5.48 38.58
C GLN A 265 -7.63 6.33 39.48
N ALA A 266 -7.10 7.13 40.40
CA ALA A 266 -7.88 7.99 41.28
C ALA A 266 -8.14 9.38 40.65
N GLY A 267 -7.62 9.63 39.45
CA GLY A 267 -7.73 10.91 38.75
C GLY A 267 -6.67 11.94 39.18
N ASN A 268 -5.62 11.52 39.89
CA ASN A 268 -4.51 12.42 40.20
C ASN A 268 -3.62 12.58 38.97
N PHE A 269 -3.26 13.82 38.67
CA PHE A 269 -2.32 14.14 37.59
C PHE A 269 -0.96 13.46 37.81
N ILE A 270 -0.44 12.81 36.76
CA ILE A 270 0.92 12.26 36.72
C ILE A 270 1.81 13.16 35.87
N GLU A 271 1.48 13.31 34.59
CA GLU A 271 2.27 14.08 33.62
C GLU A 271 1.41 14.51 32.42
N ALA A 272 1.95 15.45 31.64
CA ALA A 272 1.37 15.89 30.38
C ALA A 272 2.47 16.28 29.39
N TRP A 273 2.19 16.07 28.11
CA TRP A 273 3.07 16.48 27.02
C TRP A 273 2.24 16.97 25.84
N GLY A 274 2.89 17.78 24.99
CA GLY A 274 2.22 18.47 23.89
C GLY A 274 2.13 19.98 24.10
N THR A 275 2.33 20.71 23.02
CA THR A 275 2.08 22.15 22.90
C THR A 275 1.45 22.44 21.53
N PRO A 276 0.74 23.57 21.31
CA PRO A 276 0.22 23.92 19.99
C PRO A 276 1.31 23.95 18.90
N GLY A 277 1.09 23.31 17.75
CA GLY A 277 2.01 23.32 16.60
C GLY A 277 2.06 22.03 15.77
N ASN A 278 3.09 21.91 14.94
CA ASN A 278 3.27 20.83 13.93
C ASN A 278 4.57 20.01 14.13
N GLY A 279 5.38 20.37 15.14
CA GLY A 279 6.55 19.61 15.57
C GLY A 279 6.20 18.22 16.09
N ASP A 280 7.22 17.39 16.28
CA ASP A 280 7.03 15.98 16.65
C ASP A 280 6.29 15.79 18.00
N ASN A 281 6.51 16.71 18.93
CA ASN A 281 5.83 16.80 20.24
C ASN A 281 4.79 17.94 20.31
N GLU A 282 4.30 18.46 19.18
CA GLU A 282 3.31 19.55 19.15
C GLU A 282 1.99 19.07 18.55
N PHE A 283 0.84 19.47 19.12
CA PHE A 283 -0.47 19.03 18.65
C PHE A 283 -1.40 20.19 18.25
N ASN A 284 -2.27 20.00 17.27
CA ASN A 284 -3.30 20.95 16.83
C ASN A 284 -4.71 20.39 17.07
N GLY A 285 -4.98 20.01 18.31
CA GLY A 285 -6.24 19.38 18.67
C GLY A 285 -6.18 17.87 18.52
N PRO A 286 -5.47 17.16 19.42
CA PRO A 286 -5.49 15.71 19.43
C PRO A 286 -6.93 15.22 19.59
N ILE A 287 -7.35 14.31 18.74
CA ILE A 287 -8.74 13.83 18.64
C ILE A 287 -8.90 12.55 19.43
N ASP A 288 -7.95 11.63 19.31
CA ASP A 288 -8.03 10.31 19.94
C ASP A 288 -6.63 9.77 20.30
N LEU A 289 -6.58 8.79 21.19
CA LEU A 289 -5.36 8.06 21.53
C LEU A 289 -5.66 6.65 22.04
N THR A 290 -4.70 5.74 21.85
CA THR A 290 -4.72 4.40 22.46
C THR A 290 -3.35 4.06 23.03
N VAL A 291 -3.32 3.27 24.10
CA VAL A 291 -2.10 2.73 24.69
C VAL A 291 -2.05 1.22 24.42
N SER A 292 -1.02 0.78 23.71
CA SER A 292 -0.85 -0.64 23.42
C SER A 292 -0.49 -1.45 24.66
N GLN A 293 -0.60 -2.77 24.56
CA GLN A 293 -0.16 -3.67 25.64
C GLN A 293 1.35 -3.55 25.95
N SER A 294 2.18 -3.14 24.98
CA SER A 294 3.60 -2.85 25.19
C SER A 294 3.85 -1.52 25.89
N GLY A 295 2.84 -0.66 26.02
CA GLY A 295 2.92 0.68 26.58
C GLY A 295 3.28 1.77 25.56
N ASP A 296 3.27 1.46 24.27
CA ASP A 296 3.40 2.47 23.22
C ASP A 296 2.09 3.26 23.13
N ILE A 297 2.18 4.57 22.96
CA ILE A 297 1.02 5.46 22.87
C ILE A 297 0.88 5.93 21.44
N TYR A 298 -0.27 5.68 20.83
CA TYR A 298 -0.63 6.18 19.50
C TYR A 298 -1.59 7.34 19.65
N VAL A 299 -1.24 8.50 19.08
CA VAL A 299 -2.04 9.73 19.18
C VAL A 299 -2.48 10.15 17.79
N LEU A 300 -3.78 10.42 17.64
CA LEU A 300 -4.38 11.02 16.46
C LEU A 300 -4.51 12.54 16.61
N ASP A 301 -3.98 13.27 15.63
CA ASP A 301 -4.09 14.73 15.55
C ASP A 301 -4.17 15.18 14.09
N ALA A 302 -5.39 15.27 13.59
CA ALA A 302 -5.67 15.61 12.20
C ALA A 302 -5.33 17.06 11.81
N GLY A 303 -5.05 17.95 12.78
CA GLY A 303 -4.91 19.40 12.55
C GLY A 303 -3.54 19.87 12.06
N GLY A 304 -2.53 19.01 11.98
CA GLY A 304 -1.12 19.42 11.77
C GLY A 304 -0.34 18.72 10.66
N GLY A 305 -1.00 17.96 9.78
CA GLY A 305 -0.33 17.21 8.71
C GLY A 305 0.48 15.98 9.16
N LYS A 306 0.53 15.70 10.48
CA LYS A 306 1.07 14.48 11.09
C LYS A 306 -0.01 13.75 11.91
N PRO A 307 -0.96 13.09 11.23
CA PRO A 307 -2.20 12.74 11.87
C PRO A 307 -2.14 11.50 12.75
N LEU A 308 -1.11 10.65 12.64
CA LEU A 308 -0.87 9.52 13.53
C LEU A 308 0.59 9.49 13.98
N ARG A 309 0.82 9.54 15.30
CA ARG A 309 2.14 9.56 15.92
C ARG A 309 2.24 8.54 17.04
N LYS A 310 3.44 7.98 17.21
CA LYS A 310 3.77 7.02 18.24
C LYS A 310 4.73 7.61 19.25
N PHE A 311 4.43 7.40 20.53
CA PHE A 311 5.20 7.83 21.69
C PHE A 311 5.48 6.64 22.60
N ASP A 312 6.51 6.74 23.43
CA ASP A 312 6.71 5.79 24.53
C ASP A 312 5.76 6.10 25.71
N ASN A 313 5.78 5.23 26.72
CA ASN A 313 4.96 5.36 27.94
C ASN A 313 5.26 6.59 28.83
N SER A 314 6.30 7.35 28.48
CA SER A 314 6.73 8.59 29.13
C SER A 314 6.43 9.82 28.28
N GLY A 315 5.71 9.66 27.15
CA GLY A 315 5.32 10.74 26.27
C GLY A 315 6.44 11.24 25.33
N ASN A 316 7.53 10.50 25.18
CA ASN A 316 8.57 10.87 24.21
C ASN A 316 8.19 10.38 22.82
N PHE A 317 8.28 11.26 21.82
CA PHE A 317 8.05 10.90 20.41
C PHE A 317 9.03 9.82 19.94
N LEU A 318 8.49 8.79 19.30
CA LEU A 318 9.25 7.70 18.69
C LEU A 318 9.25 7.80 17.17
N SER A 319 8.07 7.90 16.56
CA SER A 319 7.92 7.95 15.10
C SER A 319 6.60 8.55 14.65
N GLN A 320 6.61 9.08 13.43
CA GLN A 320 5.40 9.35 12.66
C GLN A 320 5.05 8.11 11.85
N LEU A 321 3.80 7.64 11.93
CA LEU A 321 3.35 6.49 11.16
C LEU A 321 2.81 6.95 9.80
N GLY A 322 3.01 6.11 8.78
CA GLY A 322 2.45 6.34 7.45
C GLY A 322 3.28 7.16 6.46
N VAL A 323 4.49 7.59 6.82
CA VAL A 323 5.41 8.30 5.91
C VAL A 323 6.74 7.56 5.88
N SER A 324 7.22 7.18 4.69
CA SER A 324 8.56 6.61 4.53
C SER A 324 9.58 7.66 4.12
N THR A 325 10.70 7.69 4.83
CA THR A 325 11.90 8.45 4.44
C THR A 325 13.01 7.57 3.89
N ALA A 326 12.83 6.24 3.92
CA ALA A 326 13.79 5.27 3.45
C ALA A 326 14.06 5.41 1.94
N ASN A 327 15.24 4.93 1.51
CA ASN A 327 15.62 4.90 0.10
C ASN A 327 14.89 3.75 -0.59
N GLY A 328 14.28 4.02 -1.76
CA GLY A 328 13.57 3.01 -2.55
C GLY A 328 12.18 2.66 -2.06
N GLU A 329 11.75 3.21 -0.92
CA GLU A 329 10.36 3.15 -0.47
C GLU A 329 9.61 4.41 -0.89
N PHE A 330 8.30 4.29 -1.08
CA PHE A 330 7.45 5.43 -1.40
C PHE A 330 6.36 5.62 -0.34
N SER A 331 5.84 6.84 -0.26
CA SER A 331 4.61 7.17 0.46
C SER A 331 3.47 7.43 -0.53
N LEU A 332 3.72 8.22 -1.59
CA LEU A 332 2.73 8.50 -2.64
C LEU A 332 3.46 8.79 -3.97
N PRO A 333 3.92 7.76 -4.70
CA PRO A 333 4.57 7.96 -6.00
C PRO A 333 3.54 8.38 -7.05
N LEU A 334 3.69 9.56 -7.66
CA LEU A 334 2.77 10.06 -8.70
C LEU A 334 3.40 10.06 -10.08
N GLY A 335 4.24 11.05 -10.40
CA GLY A 335 4.87 11.16 -11.72
C GLY A 335 5.98 10.14 -11.93
N VAL A 336 6.12 9.66 -13.16
CA VAL A 336 7.20 8.75 -13.55
C VAL A 336 7.76 9.08 -14.92
N ALA A 337 9.07 8.97 -15.09
CA ALA A 337 9.74 9.12 -16.37
C ALA A 337 10.93 8.15 -16.49
N THR A 338 11.37 7.90 -17.73
CA THR A 338 12.58 7.10 -17.99
C THR A 338 13.60 7.86 -18.80
N ASP A 339 14.89 7.62 -18.52
CA ASP A 339 15.96 8.10 -19.41
C ASP A 339 16.31 7.10 -20.52
N THR A 340 17.21 7.52 -21.42
CA THR A 340 17.65 6.72 -22.56
C THR A 340 18.46 5.47 -22.17
N GLN A 341 18.90 5.35 -20.91
CA GLN A 341 19.53 4.15 -20.37
C GLN A 341 18.51 3.20 -19.72
N GLY A 342 17.24 3.61 -19.60
CA GLY A 342 16.18 2.85 -18.95
C GLY A 342 16.15 3.03 -17.42
N ASN A 343 16.85 4.02 -16.86
CA ASN A 343 16.65 4.36 -15.45
C ASN A 343 15.26 4.98 -15.26
N VAL A 344 14.63 4.68 -14.14
CA VAL A 344 13.29 5.14 -13.78
C VAL A 344 13.40 6.26 -12.75
N TYR A 345 12.72 7.38 -12.99
CA TYR A 345 12.63 8.51 -12.08
C TYR A 345 11.20 8.62 -11.59
N VAL A 346 11.00 8.67 -10.29
CA VAL A 346 9.68 8.74 -9.66
C VAL A 346 9.65 9.94 -8.73
N ILE A 347 8.59 10.74 -8.83
CA ILE A 347 8.39 11.89 -7.92
C ILE A 347 7.31 11.58 -6.88
N GLU A 348 7.58 12.02 -5.65
CA GLU A 348 6.67 11.89 -4.52
C GLU A 348 6.30 13.28 -3.99
N PRO A 349 5.08 13.78 -4.24
CA PRO A 349 4.68 15.10 -3.77
C PRO A 349 4.72 15.22 -2.23
N HIS A 350 4.28 14.17 -1.51
CA HIS A 350 4.31 14.14 -0.05
C HIS A 350 5.71 13.93 0.52
N GLY A 351 6.59 13.25 -0.21
CA GLY A 351 8.02 13.11 0.14
C GLY A 351 8.86 14.31 -0.28
N ALA A 352 8.28 15.22 -1.08
CA ALA A 352 8.93 16.34 -1.76
C ALA A 352 10.30 15.96 -2.36
N ARG A 353 10.33 14.82 -3.05
CA ARG A 353 11.58 14.22 -3.55
C ARG A 353 11.39 13.49 -4.87
N VAL A 354 12.47 13.46 -5.64
CA VAL A 354 12.65 12.58 -6.79
C VAL A 354 13.54 11.42 -6.37
N GLN A 355 13.17 10.20 -6.75
CA GLN A 355 13.98 9.01 -6.59
C GLN A 355 14.31 8.41 -7.95
N LYS A 356 15.56 8.01 -8.14
CA LYS A 356 16.07 7.37 -9.36
C LYS A 356 16.41 5.91 -9.09
N PHE A 357 16.01 5.05 -10.01
CA PHE A 357 16.22 3.61 -9.99
C PHE A 357 16.88 3.15 -11.29
N ASP A 358 17.66 2.07 -11.24
CA ASP A 358 18.10 1.41 -12.46
C ASP A 358 16.94 0.65 -13.14
N ALA A 359 17.18 0.14 -14.35
CA ALA A 359 16.20 -0.64 -15.10
C ALA A 359 15.73 -1.92 -14.36
N ASN A 360 16.45 -2.38 -13.34
CA ASN A 360 16.06 -3.54 -12.53
C ASN A 360 15.25 -3.16 -11.29
N GLY A 361 15.04 -1.86 -11.02
CA GLY A 361 14.35 -1.36 -9.84
C GLY A 361 15.26 -1.17 -8.63
N ASN A 362 16.58 -1.22 -8.77
CA ASN A 362 17.49 -0.92 -7.67
C ASN A 362 17.56 0.59 -7.47
N PHE A 363 17.39 1.05 -6.23
CA PHE A 363 17.56 2.45 -5.87
C PHE A 363 18.99 2.92 -6.18
N LEU A 364 19.11 4.07 -6.85
CA LEU A 364 20.39 4.70 -7.17
C LEU A 364 20.63 5.94 -6.31
N LEU A 365 19.71 6.91 -6.37
CA LEU A 365 19.85 8.19 -5.66
C LEU A 365 18.49 8.88 -5.47
N LYS A 366 18.47 9.89 -4.60
CA LYS A 366 17.31 10.76 -4.39
C LYS A 366 17.76 12.21 -4.16
N TRP A 367 16.90 13.15 -4.52
CA TRP A 367 17.09 14.57 -4.22
C TRP A 367 15.73 15.25 -4.05
N GLY A 368 15.74 16.49 -3.55
CA GLY A 368 14.53 17.22 -3.21
C GLY A 368 14.28 17.31 -1.71
N THR A 369 13.69 18.43 -1.30
CA THR A 369 13.12 18.65 0.03
C THR A 369 11.87 19.52 -0.10
N TRP A 370 11.02 19.56 0.93
CA TRP A 370 9.87 20.46 0.92
C TRP A 370 10.31 21.92 1.00
N GLY A 371 9.73 22.78 0.16
CA GLY A 371 9.96 24.23 0.23
C GLY A 371 9.85 24.94 -1.13
N HIS A 372 10.36 26.17 -1.15
CA HIS A 372 10.20 27.11 -2.28
C HIS A 372 11.54 27.51 -2.93
N GLY A 373 12.68 27.04 -2.40
CA GLY A 373 14.01 27.29 -2.96
C GLY A 373 14.38 26.37 -4.12
N ASP A 374 15.53 26.58 -4.72
CA ASP A 374 16.08 25.71 -5.77
C ASP A 374 16.34 24.31 -5.22
N GLY A 375 15.90 23.27 -5.94
CA GLY A 375 15.94 21.89 -5.47
C GLY A 375 14.96 21.57 -4.34
N GLN A 376 14.02 22.48 -4.04
CA GLN A 376 12.90 22.24 -3.14
C GLN A 376 11.57 22.21 -3.90
N PHE A 377 10.59 21.45 -3.41
CA PHE A 377 9.32 21.18 -4.09
C PHE A 377 8.12 21.40 -3.17
N GLU A 378 7.01 21.87 -3.75
CA GLU A 378 5.69 21.87 -3.13
C GLU A 378 4.65 21.45 -4.18
N GLY A 379 4.02 20.28 -3.96
CA GLY A 379 3.05 19.73 -4.92
C GLY A 379 3.69 19.36 -6.27
N ALA A 380 4.92 18.85 -6.24
CA ALA A 380 5.57 18.38 -7.46
C ALA A 380 5.01 17.02 -7.88
N GLU A 381 4.28 17.02 -8.99
CA GLU A 381 3.51 15.87 -9.50
C GLU A 381 4.05 15.37 -10.86
N ALA A 382 4.74 16.24 -11.60
CA ALA A 382 5.25 15.95 -12.94
C ALA A 382 6.76 15.78 -12.99
N ILE A 383 7.19 14.83 -13.80
CA ILE A 383 8.60 14.62 -14.11
C ILE A 383 8.75 14.21 -15.58
N ALA A 384 9.77 14.72 -16.24
CA ALA A 384 10.17 14.30 -17.58
C ALA A 384 11.70 14.27 -17.68
N VAL A 385 12.24 13.43 -18.56
CA VAL A 385 13.68 13.38 -18.82
C VAL A 385 13.93 13.66 -20.30
N GLY A 386 14.78 14.66 -20.58
CA GLY A 386 15.17 15.02 -21.93
C GLY A 386 16.18 14.03 -22.54
N PRO A 387 16.36 14.02 -23.88
CA PRO A 387 17.33 13.16 -24.55
C PRO A 387 18.79 13.35 -24.08
N THR A 388 19.13 14.50 -23.50
CA THR A 388 20.45 14.77 -22.89
C THR A 388 20.63 14.16 -21.49
N GLY A 389 19.55 13.64 -20.88
CA GLY A 389 19.54 13.13 -19.52
C GLY A 389 19.19 14.18 -18.45
N ASP A 390 18.90 15.42 -18.86
CA ASP A 390 18.39 16.45 -17.96
C ASP A 390 16.98 16.11 -17.48
N VAL A 391 16.73 16.30 -16.19
CA VAL A 391 15.46 15.97 -15.52
C VAL A 391 14.67 17.25 -15.26
N TYR A 392 13.42 17.29 -15.71
CA TYR A 392 12.52 18.43 -15.58
C TYR A 392 11.39 18.07 -14.62
N VAL A 393 11.18 18.90 -13.61
CA VAL A 393 10.19 18.69 -12.55
C VAL A 393 9.20 19.85 -12.54
N GLY A 394 7.91 19.53 -12.63
CA GLY A 394 6.81 20.49 -12.48
C GLY A 394 6.51 20.67 -11.00
N ASP A 395 6.74 21.88 -10.50
CA ASP A 395 6.58 22.23 -9.09
C ASP A 395 5.28 23.05 -8.95
N SER A 396 4.16 22.34 -8.96
CA SER A 396 2.86 22.91 -9.31
C SER A 396 2.38 23.98 -8.33
N ALA A 397 2.55 23.78 -7.02
CA ALA A 397 2.11 24.77 -6.02
C ALA A 397 3.02 26.01 -6.02
N ASN A 398 4.30 25.83 -6.36
CA ASN A 398 5.24 26.93 -6.57
C ASN A 398 5.12 27.58 -7.95
N ASN A 399 4.27 27.07 -8.85
CA ASN A 399 4.01 27.60 -10.19
C ASN A 399 5.27 27.77 -11.04
N ARG A 400 6.14 26.75 -11.05
CA ARG A 400 7.42 26.77 -11.79
C ARG A 400 7.82 25.39 -12.31
N VAL A 401 8.78 25.40 -13.22
CA VAL A 401 9.53 24.21 -13.64
C VAL A 401 10.96 24.33 -13.12
N GLN A 402 11.51 23.21 -12.66
CA GLN A 402 12.91 23.10 -12.27
C GLN A 402 13.62 22.04 -13.10
N LYS A 403 14.86 22.34 -13.50
CA LYS A 403 15.71 21.49 -14.32
C LYS A 403 16.92 21.03 -13.51
N PHE A 404 17.24 19.75 -13.59
CA PHE A 404 18.33 19.08 -12.89
C PHE A 404 19.17 18.26 -13.86
N ASP A 405 20.41 17.96 -13.50
CA ASP A 405 21.19 16.94 -14.20
C ASP A 405 20.76 15.52 -13.77
N SER A 406 21.31 14.50 -14.44
CA SER A 406 20.99 13.09 -14.20
C SER A 406 21.40 12.54 -12.81
N VAL A 407 22.14 13.33 -12.01
CA VAL A 407 22.51 12.99 -10.63
C VAL A 407 21.81 13.88 -9.58
N GLY A 408 20.92 14.77 -10.01
CA GLY A 408 20.06 15.58 -9.15
C GLY A 408 20.62 16.95 -8.77
N ASN A 409 21.69 17.43 -9.42
CA ASN A 409 22.15 18.80 -9.20
C ASN A 409 21.21 19.78 -9.91
N PHE A 410 20.81 20.85 -9.23
CA PHE A 410 20.00 21.91 -9.81
C PHE A 410 20.74 22.65 -10.93
N ILE A 411 20.07 22.87 -12.06
CA ILE A 411 20.60 23.60 -13.23
C ILE A 411 19.89 24.94 -13.40
N ALA A 412 18.56 24.94 -13.47
CA ALA A 412 17.78 26.12 -13.80
C ALA A 412 16.34 26.03 -13.28
N THR A 413 15.68 27.18 -13.16
CA THR A 413 14.25 27.28 -12.90
C THR A 413 13.64 28.40 -13.74
N TRP A 414 12.39 28.21 -14.15
CA TRP A 414 11.58 29.24 -14.79
C TRP A 414 10.12 29.05 -14.44
N GLY A 415 9.33 30.12 -14.57
CA GLY A 415 7.94 30.15 -14.13
C GLY A 415 7.73 31.04 -12.91
N THR A 416 6.58 31.70 -12.91
CA THR A 416 6.02 32.44 -11.77
C THR A 416 4.51 32.32 -11.81
N THR A 417 3.83 32.55 -10.69
CA THR A 417 2.36 32.59 -10.68
C THR A 417 1.80 33.64 -11.63
N GLY A 418 0.83 33.27 -12.48
CA GLY A 418 0.10 34.19 -13.34
C GLY A 418 -0.41 33.54 -14.62
N SER A 419 -0.84 34.38 -15.57
CA SER A 419 -1.43 33.96 -16.86
C SER A 419 -0.72 34.53 -18.08
N GLY A 420 0.38 35.28 -17.89
CA GLY A 420 1.26 35.74 -18.97
C GLY A 420 2.10 34.61 -19.59
N ASP A 421 2.89 34.94 -20.62
CA ASP A 421 3.82 33.99 -21.25
C ASP A 421 4.91 33.59 -20.24
N GLY A 422 5.12 32.28 -20.07
CA GLY A 422 6.05 31.76 -19.08
C GLY A 422 5.59 31.89 -17.62
N GLN A 423 4.34 32.31 -17.37
CA GLN A 423 3.70 32.23 -16.06
C GLN A 423 2.76 31.03 -15.97
N PHE A 424 2.56 30.49 -14.78
CA PHE A 424 1.74 29.31 -14.55
C PHE A 424 0.70 29.53 -13.45
N ASP A 425 -0.42 28.82 -13.55
CA ASP A 425 -1.32 28.51 -12.44
C ASP A 425 -1.39 26.98 -12.31
N GLY A 426 -0.32 26.44 -11.75
CA GLY A 426 0.03 25.02 -11.65
C GLY A 426 0.60 24.41 -12.92
N ALA A 427 1.91 24.21 -12.92
CA ALA A 427 2.62 23.39 -13.90
C ALA A 427 2.39 21.91 -13.56
N SER A 428 1.34 21.30 -14.11
CA SER A 428 0.80 20.00 -13.68
C SER A 428 1.46 18.79 -14.33
N PHE A 429 1.92 18.91 -15.58
CA PHE A 429 2.55 17.85 -16.38
C PHE A 429 3.58 18.42 -17.34
N ILE A 430 4.58 17.60 -17.68
CA ILE A 430 5.70 18.00 -18.54
C ILE A 430 6.01 16.88 -19.54
N ALA A 431 6.29 17.25 -20.78
CA ALA A 431 6.94 16.39 -21.76
C ALA A 431 8.11 17.13 -22.43
N VAL A 432 9.10 16.40 -22.92
CA VAL A 432 10.28 16.96 -23.58
C VAL A 432 10.46 16.28 -24.93
N ASP A 433 10.60 17.06 -26.00
CA ASP A 433 10.82 16.51 -27.34
C ASP A 433 12.30 16.22 -27.63
N LYS A 434 12.55 15.55 -28.77
CA LYS A 434 13.90 15.18 -29.24
C LYS A 434 14.84 16.37 -29.47
N ASN A 435 14.31 17.59 -29.56
CA ASN A 435 15.08 18.83 -29.73
C ASN A 435 15.24 19.59 -28.39
N GLU A 436 14.90 18.97 -27.26
CA GLU A 436 14.90 19.58 -25.92
C GLU A 436 13.93 20.76 -25.77
N ASN A 437 12.83 20.80 -26.54
CA ASN A 437 11.73 21.69 -26.19
C ASN A 437 10.89 21.08 -25.07
N VAL A 438 10.55 21.89 -24.08
CA VAL A 438 9.79 21.50 -22.90
C VAL A 438 8.35 21.97 -23.04
N TYR A 439 7.40 21.06 -22.92
CA TYR A 439 5.97 21.34 -23.00
C TYR A 439 5.36 21.16 -21.63
N VAL A 440 4.64 22.16 -21.16
CA VAL A 440 4.11 22.22 -19.80
C VAL A 440 2.61 22.44 -19.84
N SER A 441 1.87 21.55 -19.18
CA SER A 441 0.46 21.73 -18.88
C SER A 441 0.28 22.81 -17.81
N ASP A 442 -0.37 23.90 -18.18
CA ASP A 442 -0.71 25.03 -17.30
C ASP A 442 -2.20 24.95 -16.96
N ASP A 443 -2.54 24.00 -16.08
CA ASP A 443 -3.91 23.52 -15.85
C ASP A 443 -4.87 24.63 -15.41
N GLY A 444 -4.47 25.48 -14.47
CA GLY A 444 -5.32 26.58 -13.99
C GLY A 444 -5.63 27.62 -15.06
N ASN A 445 -4.77 27.72 -16.09
CA ASN A 445 -4.98 28.59 -17.24
C ASN A 445 -5.54 27.84 -18.47
N ALA A 446 -5.84 26.55 -18.36
CA ALA A 446 -6.39 25.69 -19.42
C ALA A 446 -5.61 25.76 -20.75
N ARG A 447 -4.28 25.63 -20.69
CA ARG A 447 -3.40 25.75 -21.86
C ARG A 447 -2.13 24.92 -21.74
N ILE A 448 -1.48 24.70 -22.88
CA ILE A 448 -0.13 24.15 -22.98
C ILE A 448 0.84 25.27 -23.36
N GLN A 449 1.99 25.30 -22.70
CA GLN A 449 3.09 26.22 -23.03
C GLN A 449 4.33 25.45 -23.45
N LYS A 450 5.00 25.93 -24.50
CA LYS A 450 6.24 25.36 -25.04
C LYS A 450 7.42 26.28 -24.75
N PHE A 451 8.53 25.70 -24.31
CA PHE A 451 9.77 26.37 -23.96
C PHE A 451 10.96 25.72 -24.66
N ASP A 452 12.06 26.45 -24.81
CA ASP A 452 13.35 25.85 -25.18
C ASP A 452 14.04 25.19 -23.97
N ALA A 453 15.18 24.54 -24.21
CA ALA A 453 15.97 23.85 -23.19
C ALA A 453 16.49 24.74 -22.05
N ASN A 454 16.46 26.08 -22.23
CA ASN A 454 16.87 27.08 -21.25
C ASN A 454 15.68 27.70 -20.51
N GLY A 455 14.45 27.27 -20.80
CA GLY A 455 13.23 27.81 -20.20
C GLY A 455 12.71 29.09 -20.86
N ASN A 456 13.20 29.46 -22.04
CA ASN A 456 12.65 30.60 -22.78
C ASN A 456 11.32 30.21 -23.42
N PHE A 457 10.29 31.03 -23.24
CA PHE A 457 8.99 30.82 -23.86
C PHE A 457 9.06 30.85 -25.40
N ILE A 458 8.43 29.87 -26.05
CA ILE A 458 8.33 29.77 -27.51
C ILE A 458 6.91 30.10 -27.98
N THR A 459 5.92 29.34 -27.50
CA THR A 459 4.52 29.47 -27.91
C THR A 459 3.57 28.85 -26.88
N LYS A 460 2.26 29.09 -27.05
CA LYS A 460 1.19 28.47 -26.27
C LYS A 460 -0.07 28.28 -27.09
N TRP A 461 -0.88 27.31 -26.69
CA TRP A 461 -2.21 27.08 -27.23
C TRP A 461 -3.13 26.50 -26.15
N GLY A 462 -4.44 26.56 -26.38
CA GLY A 462 -5.42 26.18 -25.38
C GLY A 462 -6.18 27.37 -24.82
N THR A 463 -7.45 27.14 -24.51
CA THR A 463 -8.32 28.01 -23.72
C THR A 463 -9.31 27.15 -22.94
N SER A 464 -9.94 27.70 -21.91
CA SER A 464 -11.00 26.97 -21.20
C SER A 464 -12.21 26.73 -22.12
N GLY A 465 -12.70 25.49 -22.17
CA GLY A 465 -13.90 25.13 -22.93
C GLY A 465 -13.93 23.68 -23.36
N THR A 466 -14.90 23.35 -24.22
CA THR A 466 -15.17 21.97 -24.69
C THR A 466 -14.94 21.79 -26.19
N GLY A 467 -14.56 22.85 -26.91
CA GLY A 467 -14.24 22.83 -28.32
C GLY A 467 -12.88 22.19 -28.62
N ASP A 468 -12.57 22.04 -29.91
CA ASP A 468 -11.28 21.55 -30.36
C ASP A 468 -10.17 22.55 -29.99
N GLY A 469 -9.10 22.05 -29.35
CA GLY A 469 -8.04 22.88 -28.79
C GLY A 469 -8.43 23.64 -27.52
N GLN A 470 -9.52 23.25 -26.84
CA GLN A 470 -9.90 23.78 -25.53
C GLN A 470 -9.82 22.70 -24.44
N PHE A 471 -9.63 23.10 -23.19
CA PHE A 471 -9.41 22.20 -22.06
C PHE A 471 -10.28 22.55 -20.85
N LEU A 472 -10.69 21.54 -20.08
CA LEU A 472 -11.28 21.71 -18.74
C LEU A 472 -10.32 21.26 -17.63
N ALA A 473 -9.48 20.28 -17.90
CA ALA A 473 -8.46 19.77 -16.98
C ALA A 473 -7.32 19.12 -17.79
N ASN A 474 -6.29 19.88 -18.19
CA ASN A 474 -5.18 19.36 -18.98
C ASN A 474 -4.08 18.78 -18.08
N TYR A 475 -4.12 17.47 -17.88
CA TYR A 475 -3.15 16.74 -17.05
C TYR A 475 -2.10 16.13 -17.98
N GLY A 476 -2.22 14.86 -18.36
CA GLY A 476 -1.21 14.14 -19.15
C GLY A 476 -0.83 14.79 -20.49
N ILE A 477 0.48 14.79 -20.78
CA ILE A 477 1.03 15.24 -22.06
C ILE A 477 2.10 14.24 -22.55
N ALA A 478 2.03 13.85 -23.82
CA ALA A 478 3.02 12.99 -24.48
C ALA A 478 3.34 13.51 -25.89
N ILE A 479 4.48 13.10 -26.43
CA ILE A 479 4.97 13.55 -27.75
C ILE A 479 5.43 12.33 -28.54
N ASP A 480 4.95 12.19 -29.77
CA ASP A 480 5.37 11.08 -30.63
C ASP A 480 6.67 11.37 -31.40
N GLN A 481 7.14 10.38 -32.17
CA GLN A 481 8.38 10.49 -32.96
C GLN A 481 8.30 11.55 -34.10
N ALA A 482 7.09 11.82 -34.60
CA ALA A 482 6.84 12.87 -35.59
C ALA A 482 6.90 14.27 -34.95
N GLY A 483 6.71 14.35 -33.64
CA GLY A 483 6.66 15.59 -32.87
C GLY A 483 5.23 16.06 -32.58
N ASP A 484 4.22 15.22 -32.88
CA ASP A 484 2.85 15.55 -32.56
C ASP A 484 2.62 15.40 -31.05
N ILE A 485 1.86 16.33 -30.49
CA ILE A 485 1.61 16.47 -29.05
C ILE A 485 0.23 15.92 -28.72
N TYR A 486 0.16 15.09 -27.68
CA TYR A 486 -1.05 14.46 -27.20
C TYR A 486 -1.34 14.96 -25.79
N VAL A 487 -2.55 15.46 -25.56
CA VAL A 487 -2.97 16.03 -24.28
C VAL A 487 -4.24 15.33 -23.80
N VAL A 488 -4.20 14.83 -22.57
CA VAL A 488 -5.36 14.24 -21.89
C VAL A 488 -6.15 15.34 -21.19
N ASP A 489 -7.45 15.41 -21.47
CA ASP A 489 -8.40 16.16 -20.65
C ASP A 489 -9.05 15.22 -19.64
N SER A 490 -8.59 15.24 -18.40
CA SER A 490 -8.98 14.27 -17.37
C SER A 490 -10.46 14.35 -17.00
N TYR A 491 -11.06 15.54 -17.10
CA TYR A 491 -12.45 15.76 -16.72
C TYR A 491 -13.40 15.34 -17.84
N ARG A 492 -13.08 15.65 -19.10
CA ARG A 492 -13.88 15.22 -20.25
C ARG A 492 -13.64 13.76 -20.63
N GLY A 493 -12.48 13.21 -20.22
CA GLY A 493 -12.04 11.88 -20.58
C GLY A 493 -11.78 11.77 -22.08
N ASP A 494 -11.21 12.79 -22.71
CA ASP A 494 -10.77 12.71 -24.10
C ASP A 494 -9.29 13.06 -24.25
N VAL A 495 -8.70 12.61 -25.35
CA VAL A 495 -7.32 12.89 -25.74
C VAL A 495 -7.36 13.72 -27.01
N GLN A 496 -6.63 14.84 -27.01
CA GLN A 496 -6.50 15.72 -28.16
C GLN A 496 -5.07 15.66 -28.70
N LYS A 497 -4.94 15.56 -30.02
CA LYS A 497 -3.68 15.54 -30.77
C LYS A 497 -3.45 16.88 -31.45
N PHE A 498 -2.22 17.38 -31.39
CA PHE A 498 -1.79 18.65 -31.96
C PHE A 498 -0.50 18.48 -32.76
N ASP A 499 -0.25 19.35 -33.74
CA ASP A 499 1.05 19.44 -34.41
C ASP A 499 2.07 20.21 -33.56
N THR A 500 3.31 20.32 -34.06
CA THR A 500 4.42 21.00 -33.37
C THR A 500 4.22 22.50 -33.12
N ASP A 501 3.26 23.11 -33.83
CA ASP A 501 2.88 24.52 -33.72
C ASP A 501 1.66 24.73 -32.80
N GLY A 502 1.06 23.64 -32.30
CA GLY A 502 -0.10 23.66 -31.41
C GLY A 502 -1.44 23.68 -32.14
N ASN A 503 -1.48 23.40 -33.44
CA ASN A 503 -2.74 23.30 -34.18
C ASN A 503 -3.41 21.96 -33.90
N PHE A 504 -4.72 21.98 -33.67
CA PHE A 504 -5.51 20.77 -33.45
C PHE A 504 -5.54 19.86 -34.69
N ILE A 505 -5.30 18.56 -34.48
CA ILE A 505 -5.35 17.52 -35.52
C ILE A 505 -6.60 16.66 -35.36
N THR A 506 -6.79 16.03 -34.20
CA THR A 506 -7.90 15.11 -33.93
C THR A 506 -8.12 14.92 -32.43
N LYS A 507 -9.23 14.27 -32.06
CA LYS A 507 -9.50 13.83 -30.68
C LYS A 507 -10.28 12.53 -30.63
N TRP A 508 -10.14 11.81 -29.53
CA TRP A 508 -10.90 10.59 -29.24
C TRP A 508 -11.08 10.40 -27.73
N GLY A 509 -11.98 9.50 -27.35
CA GLY A 509 -12.30 9.22 -25.95
C GLY A 509 -13.55 9.95 -25.45
N SER A 510 -14.06 9.48 -24.31
CA SER A 510 -15.12 10.13 -23.54
C SER A 510 -15.07 9.68 -22.07
N SER A 511 -15.71 10.41 -21.16
CA SER A 511 -15.87 9.98 -19.76
C SER A 511 -16.65 8.66 -19.66
N GLY A 512 -16.15 7.67 -18.91
CA GLY A 512 -16.87 6.43 -18.65
C GLY A 512 -16.00 5.25 -18.22
N TYR A 513 -16.59 4.05 -18.28
CA TYR A 513 -16.00 2.79 -17.79
C TYR A 513 -15.73 1.78 -18.91
N GLY A 514 -16.25 2.02 -20.12
CA GLY A 514 -16.09 1.15 -21.29
C GLY A 514 -14.72 1.27 -21.97
N ASP A 515 -14.50 0.49 -23.02
CA ASP A 515 -13.27 0.54 -23.83
C ASP A 515 -13.17 1.88 -24.57
N GLY A 516 -12.00 2.52 -24.49
CA GLY A 516 -11.80 3.86 -25.04
C GLY A 516 -12.50 4.98 -24.25
N GLN A 517 -13.10 4.67 -23.11
CA GLN A 517 -13.63 5.64 -22.15
C GLN A 517 -12.74 5.75 -20.92
N PHE A 518 -12.70 6.92 -20.29
CA PHE A 518 -11.80 7.19 -19.16
C PHE A 518 -12.54 7.78 -17.97
N SER A 519 -12.04 7.52 -16.77
CA SER A 519 -12.45 8.16 -15.53
C SER A 519 -11.23 8.73 -14.84
N PHE A 520 -11.10 10.06 -14.89
CA PHE A 520 -9.91 10.78 -14.40
C PHE A 520 -8.60 10.24 -14.98
N ALA A 521 -8.50 10.07 -16.30
CA ALA A 521 -7.23 9.68 -16.91
C ALA A 521 -6.13 10.68 -16.58
N HIS A 522 -4.98 10.20 -16.09
CA HIS A 522 -3.93 11.05 -15.51
C HIS A 522 -2.68 11.05 -16.41
N GLY A 523 -1.98 9.92 -16.50
CA GLY A 523 -0.78 9.76 -17.33
C GLY A 523 -1.06 9.31 -18.77
N ILE A 524 -0.19 9.72 -19.70
CA ILE A 524 -0.15 9.27 -21.09
C ILE A 524 1.32 9.14 -21.52
N ASP A 525 1.65 8.07 -22.25
CA ASP A 525 2.95 7.97 -22.93
C ASP A 525 2.85 7.11 -24.21
N ILE A 526 3.85 7.25 -25.09
CA ILE A 526 3.82 6.71 -26.45
C ILE A 526 5.10 5.91 -26.71
N ASP A 527 4.95 4.66 -27.14
CA ASP A 527 6.11 3.82 -27.45
C ASP A 527 6.75 4.15 -28.81
N GLN A 528 7.93 3.57 -29.07
CA GLN A 528 8.67 3.76 -30.32
C GLN A 528 7.93 3.30 -31.58
N ASN A 529 6.90 2.46 -31.44
CA ASN A 529 6.06 2.00 -32.55
C ASN A 529 4.83 2.92 -32.76
N GLY A 530 4.67 3.96 -31.93
CA GLY A 530 3.54 4.88 -31.98
C GLY A 530 2.28 4.37 -31.29
N TYR A 531 2.36 3.33 -30.46
CA TYR A 531 1.22 2.95 -29.62
C TYR A 531 1.12 3.87 -28.41
N ILE A 532 -0.11 4.25 -28.08
CA ILE A 532 -0.43 5.21 -27.02
C ILE A 532 -0.95 4.44 -25.82
N TYR A 533 -0.43 4.75 -24.63
CA TYR A 533 -0.81 4.13 -23.38
C TYR A 533 -1.31 5.18 -22.40
N ILE A 534 -2.46 4.93 -21.78
CA ILE A 534 -3.13 5.90 -20.90
C ILE A 534 -3.46 5.23 -19.58
N ALA A 535 -3.05 5.87 -18.49
CA ALA A 535 -3.42 5.50 -17.12
C ALA A 535 -4.84 6.03 -16.84
N ASP A 536 -5.79 5.11 -16.75
CA ASP A 536 -7.21 5.39 -16.49
C ASP A 536 -7.48 5.27 -14.97
N SER A 537 -7.11 6.33 -14.25
CA SER A 537 -6.85 6.33 -12.82
C SER A 537 -7.99 5.81 -11.96
N ALA A 538 -9.18 6.41 -12.05
CA ALA A 538 -10.30 6.00 -11.21
C ALA A 538 -10.89 4.64 -11.62
N ASN A 539 -10.60 4.18 -12.83
CA ASN A 539 -10.97 2.83 -13.30
C ASN A 539 -9.91 1.76 -12.95
N ASN A 540 -8.81 2.13 -12.28
CA ASN A 540 -7.74 1.22 -11.85
C ASN A 540 -7.15 0.37 -12.98
N ARG A 541 -6.94 0.98 -14.15
CA ARG A 541 -6.47 0.25 -15.34
C ARG A 541 -5.59 1.11 -16.24
N VAL A 542 -4.94 0.45 -17.19
CA VAL A 542 -4.24 1.06 -18.32
C VAL A 542 -4.92 0.63 -19.61
N GLN A 543 -5.04 1.56 -20.56
CA GLN A 543 -5.57 1.30 -21.89
C GLN A 543 -4.53 1.61 -22.97
N LYS A 544 -4.48 0.77 -24.01
CA LYS A 544 -3.58 0.87 -25.17
C LYS A 544 -4.38 1.21 -26.44
N PHE A 545 -3.84 2.12 -27.23
CA PHE A 545 -4.43 2.58 -28.49
C PHE A 545 -3.40 2.57 -29.63
N ASP A 546 -3.89 2.54 -30.87
CA ASP A 546 -3.06 2.85 -32.04
C ASP A 546 -2.86 4.36 -32.22
N ALA A 547 -2.02 4.75 -33.18
CA ALA A 547 -1.73 6.15 -33.48
C ALA A 547 -2.95 6.97 -33.95
N ASN A 548 -4.05 6.32 -34.34
CA ASN A 548 -5.30 6.96 -34.74
C ASN A 548 -6.31 7.07 -33.58
N GLY A 549 -5.96 6.59 -32.39
CA GLY A 549 -6.83 6.60 -31.22
C GLY A 549 -7.81 5.42 -31.15
N ASN A 550 -7.61 4.37 -31.95
CA ASN A 550 -8.45 3.17 -31.84
C ASN A 550 -8.01 2.32 -30.64
N PHE A 551 -8.97 1.89 -29.83
CA PHE A 551 -8.71 1.01 -28.69
C PHE A 551 -8.17 -0.35 -29.15
N LEU A 552 -7.12 -0.83 -28.48
CA LEU A 552 -6.47 -2.11 -28.79
C LEU A 552 -6.54 -3.10 -27.62
N ALA A 553 -6.27 -2.65 -26.40
CA ALA A 553 -6.21 -3.51 -25.23
C ALA A 553 -6.35 -2.72 -23.92
N LYS A 554 -6.68 -3.43 -22.83
CA LYS A 554 -6.65 -2.90 -21.46
C LYS A 554 -6.19 -3.97 -20.48
N TRP A 555 -5.61 -3.53 -19.36
CA TRP A 555 -5.29 -4.39 -18.23
C TRP A 555 -5.31 -3.58 -16.93
N GLY A 556 -5.40 -4.28 -15.80
CA GLY A 556 -5.54 -3.66 -14.49
C GLY A 556 -6.92 -3.85 -13.88
N THR A 557 -6.95 -4.02 -12.56
CA THR A 557 -8.16 -4.01 -11.73
C THR A 557 -7.87 -3.36 -10.37
N GLY A 558 -8.91 -2.99 -9.62
CA GLY A 558 -8.77 -2.45 -8.27
C GLY A 558 -8.17 -3.48 -7.30
N GLY A 559 -7.12 -3.11 -6.54
CA GLY A 559 -6.56 -3.96 -5.49
C GLY A 559 -5.07 -3.72 -5.20
N MET A 560 -4.48 -4.59 -4.39
CA MET A 560 -3.09 -4.51 -3.92
C MET A 560 -2.15 -5.55 -4.56
N GLY A 561 -2.70 -6.50 -5.33
CA GLY A 561 -1.97 -7.60 -5.98
C GLY A 561 -1.13 -7.18 -7.18
N ASP A 562 -0.45 -8.12 -7.83
CA ASP A 562 0.30 -7.90 -9.08
C ASP A 562 -0.67 -7.53 -10.21
N GLY A 563 -0.38 -6.42 -10.90
CA GLY A 563 -1.23 -5.90 -11.95
C GLY A 563 -2.55 -5.29 -11.47
N GLN A 564 -2.74 -5.19 -10.14
CA GLN A 564 -3.84 -4.43 -9.55
C GLN A 564 -3.34 -3.05 -9.10
N PHE A 565 -4.23 -2.08 -9.13
CA PHE A 565 -3.95 -0.70 -8.77
C PHE A 565 -4.96 -0.20 -7.75
N ASP A 566 -4.55 0.72 -6.90
CA ASP A 566 -5.46 1.56 -6.13
C ASP A 566 -5.25 3.00 -6.60
N MET A 567 -6.04 3.36 -7.61
CA MET A 567 -5.84 4.44 -8.57
C MET A 567 -4.50 4.34 -9.32
N THR A 568 -4.50 4.30 -10.66
CA THR A 568 -3.23 4.45 -11.40
C THR A 568 -2.78 5.92 -11.36
N GLY A 569 -1.49 6.17 -11.20
CA GLY A 569 -0.92 7.51 -11.25
C GLY A 569 -0.54 7.89 -12.68
N ASP A 570 0.75 8.04 -12.90
CA ASP A 570 1.36 8.35 -14.20
C ASP A 570 1.91 7.09 -14.88
N ILE A 571 2.28 7.21 -16.16
CA ILE A 571 2.77 6.11 -16.99
C ILE A 571 3.99 6.55 -17.80
N ALA A 572 5.00 5.70 -17.90
CA ALA A 572 6.17 5.90 -18.75
C ALA A 572 6.53 4.61 -19.49
N ILE A 573 7.03 4.74 -20.71
CA ILE A 573 7.52 3.66 -21.55
C ILE A 573 9.03 3.78 -21.67
N SER A 574 9.74 2.77 -21.17
CA SER A 574 11.18 2.70 -21.31
C SER A 574 11.63 2.55 -22.77
N PRO A 575 12.91 2.85 -23.09
CA PRO A 575 13.46 2.61 -24.43
C PRO A 575 13.40 1.15 -24.91
N THR A 576 13.26 0.19 -23.99
CA THR A 576 13.12 -1.25 -24.27
C THR A 576 11.66 -1.68 -24.46
N GLY A 577 10.70 -0.78 -24.24
CA GLY A 577 9.26 -1.04 -24.36
C GLY A 577 8.62 -1.62 -23.10
N GLU A 578 9.33 -1.67 -21.96
CA GLU A 578 8.70 -1.91 -20.67
C GLU A 578 7.82 -0.72 -20.28
N ILE A 579 6.64 -1.00 -19.74
CA ILE A 579 5.64 -0.02 -19.33
C ILE A 579 5.69 0.12 -17.82
N ILE A 580 5.98 1.31 -17.32
CA ILE A 580 6.06 1.64 -15.90
C ILE A 580 4.83 2.44 -15.52
N VAL A 581 4.09 1.98 -14.52
CA VAL A 581 2.85 2.62 -14.04
C VAL A 581 2.99 2.85 -12.55
N THR A 582 2.80 4.07 -12.08
CA THR A 582 2.76 4.33 -10.64
C THR A 582 1.42 3.92 -10.05
N ASP A 583 1.48 3.39 -8.84
CA ASP A 583 0.37 2.84 -8.07
C ASP A 583 0.38 3.54 -6.71
N PRO A 584 -0.08 4.81 -6.65
CA PRO A 584 0.29 5.74 -5.59
C PRO A 584 -0.18 5.27 -4.21
N PHE A 585 -1.42 4.76 -4.12
CA PHE A 585 -2.02 4.31 -2.86
C PHE A 585 -1.61 2.89 -2.45
N ASN A 586 -0.85 2.20 -3.30
CA ASN A 586 -0.11 0.99 -2.93
C ASN A 586 1.40 1.28 -2.75
N ALA A 587 1.81 2.55 -2.69
CA ALA A 587 3.16 3.00 -2.38
C ALA A 587 4.26 2.36 -3.26
N ARG A 588 3.97 2.19 -4.56
CA ARG A 588 4.87 1.50 -5.48
C ARG A 588 4.71 1.97 -6.92
N TYR A 589 5.58 1.48 -7.78
CA TYR A 589 5.30 1.40 -9.22
C TYR A 589 5.42 -0.03 -9.71
N GLN A 590 4.75 -0.33 -10.81
CA GLN A 590 4.73 -1.65 -11.46
C GLN A 590 5.26 -1.53 -12.88
N ILE A 591 6.12 -2.47 -13.26
CA ILE A 591 6.68 -2.59 -14.60
C ILE A 591 6.04 -3.78 -15.29
N PHE A 592 5.48 -3.54 -16.48
CA PHE A 592 4.82 -4.51 -17.33
C PHE A 592 5.64 -4.70 -18.61
N SER A 593 5.86 -5.96 -19.00
CA SER A 593 6.54 -6.28 -20.26
C SER A 593 5.72 -7.28 -21.09
N TYR A 594 5.77 -7.11 -22.40
CA TYR A 594 5.23 -8.06 -23.36
C TYR A 594 6.36 -8.98 -23.82
N GLY A 595 6.17 -10.29 -23.68
CA GLY A 595 7.19 -11.29 -23.98
C GLY A 595 7.75 -11.18 -25.41
N SER A 596 8.93 -10.57 -25.53
CA SER A 596 10.07 -11.13 -26.27
C SER A 596 11.35 -10.40 -25.83
N GLN A 597 11.99 -10.88 -24.77
CA GLN A 597 13.44 -10.72 -24.70
C GLN A 597 14.03 -11.58 -25.81
N SER A 598 14.85 -10.98 -26.67
CA SER A 598 15.63 -11.66 -27.70
C SER A 598 16.28 -12.92 -27.13
N ALA A 599 16.04 -14.06 -27.80
CA ALA A 599 16.66 -15.33 -27.46
C ALA A 599 18.19 -15.18 -27.34
N PRO A 600 18.82 -15.70 -26.27
CA PRO A 600 20.24 -16.01 -26.32
C PRO A 600 20.45 -16.95 -27.50
N SER A 601 21.54 -16.74 -28.27
CA SER A 601 21.94 -17.62 -29.36
C SER A 601 21.80 -19.09 -28.95
N ALA A 602 21.08 -19.87 -29.76
CA ALA A 602 20.76 -21.28 -29.47
C ALA A 602 22.01 -22.07 -29.00
N PRO A 603 21.93 -22.82 -27.89
CA PRO A 603 22.99 -23.74 -27.51
C PRO A 603 23.14 -24.83 -28.59
N PRO A 604 24.31 -25.46 -28.72
CA PRO A 604 24.47 -26.63 -29.58
C PRO A 604 23.41 -27.69 -29.25
N ALA A 605 22.88 -28.38 -30.26
CA ALA A 605 21.67 -29.22 -30.21
C ALA A 605 21.68 -30.45 -29.25
N THR A 606 22.61 -30.52 -28.30
CA THR A 606 22.83 -31.64 -27.36
C THR A 606 23.23 -31.17 -25.94
N ASP A 607 22.92 -29.92 -25.59
CA ASP A 607 22.97 -29.38 -24.23
C ASP A 607 21.52 -29.20 -23.75
N LEU A 608 20.99 -30.24 -23.09
CA LEU A 608 19.57 -30.29 -22.69
C LEU A 608 19.30 -29.57 -21.36
N ASN A 609 20.36 -29.23 -20.59
CA ASN A 609 20.23 -28.59 -19.28
C ASN A 609 20.63 -27.10 -19.28
N GLY A 610 21.16 -26.58 -20.40
CA GLY A 610 21.45 -25.17 -20.64
C GLY A 610 22.70 -24.66 -19.93
N ASP A 611 23.61 -25.54 -19.52
CA ASP A 611 24.83 -25.18 -18.78
C ASP A 611 26.05 -24.85 -19.67
N GLY A 612 25.92 -25.00 -20.99
CA GLY A 612 26.97 -24.71 -21.97
C GLY A 612 27.95 -25.86 -22.21
N THR A 613 27.73 -27.05 -21.64
CA THR A 613 28.51 -28.27 -21.88
C THR A 613 27.67 -29.37 -22.54
N VAL A 614 28.28 -30.23 -23.37
CA VAL A 614 27.54 -31.30 -24.05
C VAL A 614 27.34 -32.48 -23.09
N ASP A 615 26.08 -32.90 -22.90
CA ASP A 615 25.62 -33.88 -21.90
C ASP A 615 26.37 -35.23 -21.96
N THR A 616 26.95 -35.60 -23.12
CA THR A 616 27.71 -36.85 -23.30
C THR A 616 29.07 -36.87 -22.61
N THR A 617 29.50 -35.76 -22.02
CA THR A 617 30.80 -35.62 -21.32
C THR A 617 30.68 -35.63 -19.79
N GLN A 618 29.47 -35.80 -19.25
CA GLN A 618 29.19 -35.76 -17.82
C GLN A 618 29.15 -37.19 -17.21
N PRO A 619 30.00 -37.57 -16.22
CA PRO A 619 30.15 -38.96 -15.75
C PRO A 619 29.03 -39.51 -14.84
N ASN A 620 28.06 -38.69 -14.45
CA ASN A 620 27.16 -38.91 -13.31
C ASN A 620 25.70 -39.25 -13.68
N MET A 621 25.37 -39.43 -14.96
CA MET A 621 24.06 -39.93 -15.37
C MET A 621 23.99 -41.47 -15.30
N ALA A 622 23.61 -42.01 -14.15
CA ALA A 622 23.19 -43.40 -14.00
C ALA A 622 21.66 -43.49 -13.98
N GLY A 623 21.10 -44.21 -14.96
CA GLY A 623 19.67 -44.20 -15.30
C GLY A 623 18.69 -44.63 -14.20
N MET A 624 17.47 -44.12 -14.30
CA MET A 624 16.31 -44.60 -13.55
C MET A 624 15.80 -45.92 -14.12
N VAL A 625 15.48 -46.87 -13.23
CA VAL A 625 14.58 -48.00 -13.54
C VAL A 625 13.16 -47.55 -13.23
N ALA A 626 12.27 -47.72 -14.21
CA ALA A 626 10.84 -47.43 -14.12
C ALA A 626 10.19 -48.18 -12.94
N SER A 627 9.33 -47.49 -12.19
CA SER A 627 8.32 -48.15 -11.35
C SER A 627 7.00 -47.40 -11.47
N THR A 628 5.97 -48.18 -11.78
CA THR A 628 4.61 -47.82 -12.20
C THR A 628 3.85 -46.86 -11.30
N VAL A 629 3.09 -45.99 -11.97
CA VAL A 629 2.03 -45.07 -11.52
C VAL A 629 1.19 -45.64 -10.37
N THR A 630 1.41 -45.13 -9.15
CA THR A 630 0.43 -44.84 -8.08
C THR A 630 1.18 -44.32 -6.85
N GLY A 631 1.59 -43.05 -6.90
CA GLY A 631 2.31 -42.37 -5.81
C GLY A 631 3.13 -41.22 -6.37
N LYS A 632 2.75 -39.98 -6.04
CA LYS A 632 3.41 -38.75 -6.52
C LYS A 632 4.92 -38.82 -6.23
N SER A 633 5.78 -38.30 -7.09
CA SER A 633 7.24 -38.38 -6.90
C SER A 633 7.88 -37.00 -7.00
N VAL A 634 8.93 -36.78 -6.20
CA VAL A 634 9.77 -35.57 -6.26
C VAL A 634 11.16 -35.99 -6.75
N ALA A 635 11.66 -35.34 -7.80
CA ALA A 635 13.04 -35.55 -8.23
C ALA A 635 13.95 -34.44 -7.68
N LEU A 636 15.15 -34.81 -7.23
CA LEU A 636 16.16 -33.91 -6.69
C LEU A 636 17.40 -33.93 -7.59
N GLU A 637 17.85 -32.73 -7.98
CA GLU A 637 19.06 -32.50 -8.77
C GLU A 637 19.96 -31.49 -8.05
N LEU A 638 21.27 -31.75 -8.04
CA LEU A 638 22.30 -30.86 -7.51
C LEU A 638 23.31 -30.50 -8.61
N SER A 639 24.06 -29.41 -8.40
CA SER A 639 25.16 -29.05 -9.31
C SER A 639 26.20 -30.18 -9.45
N PRO A 640 26.90 -30.29 -10.61
CA PRO A 640 27.77 -31.43 -10.94
C PRO A 640 28.93 -31.73 -9.98
N SER A 641 29.30 -30.75 -9.16
CA SER A 641 30.35 -30.84 -8.15
C SER A 641 29.94 -31.57 -6.86
N CYS A 642 28.64 -31.86 -6.70
CA CYS A 642 28.10 -32.51 -5.51
C CYS A 642 27.86 -34.00 -5.73
N ASN A 643 28.38 -34.83 -4.83
CA ASN A 643 28.10 -36.26 -4.80
C ASN A 643 26.88 -36.53 -3.91
N LEU A 644 25.80 -37.01 -4.51
CA LEU A 644 24.56 -37.39 -3.85
C LEU A 644 24.18 -38.79 -4.29
N THR A 645 23.94 -39.69 -3.33
CA THR A 645 23.52 -41.07 -3.60
C THR A 645 22.15 -41.34 -2.98
N ASN A 646 21.40 -42.34 -3.47
CA ASN A 646 20.07 -42.63 -2.93
C ASN A 646 20.09 -42.96 -1.43
N SER A 647 21.21 -43.46 -0.90
CA SER A 647 21.41 -43.67 0.54
C SER A 647 21.49 -42.38 1.36
N ASN A 648 21.72 -41.23 0.71
CA ASN A 648 21.75 -39.93 1.37
C ASN A 648 20.37 -39.27 1.48
N ILE A 649 19.32 -39.84 0.87
CA ILE A 649 17.96 -39.35 1.01
C ILE A 649 17.24 -40.21 2.06
N THR A 650 16.83 -39.62 3.17
CA THR A 650 16.17 -40.36 4.27
C THR A 650 14.85 -39.72 4.67
N HIS A 651 13.84 -40.57 4.89
CA HIS A 651 12.56 -40.15 5.45
C HIS A 651 12.64 -40.16 6.99
N GLN A 652 12.40 -39.02 7.64
CA GLN A 652 12.48 -38.92 9.11
C GLN A 652 11.29 -38.19 9.74
N ASN A 653 10.41 -38.96 10.38
CA ASN A 653 9.26 -38.43 11.12
C ASN A 653 9.61 -37.75 12.45
N GLN A 654 10.84 -37.91 12.97
CA GLN A 654 11.24 -37.36 14.28
C GLN A 654 11.57 -35.86 14.26
N LEU A 655 11.81 -35.27 13.08
CA LEU A 655 12.09 -33.83 12.95
C LEU A 655 10.79 -33.01 12.88
N ALA A 656 9.71 -33.61 12.40
CA ALA A 656 8.36 -33.05 12.37
C ALA A 656 7.82 -32.66 13.77
N THR A 657 8.35 -33.25 14.84
CA THR A 657 7.95 -32.94 16.22
C THR A 657 8.85 -31.92 16.92
N LYS A 658 9.97 -31.49 16.31
CA LYS A 658 10.97 -30.60 16.92
C LYS A 658 10.83 -29.12 16.52
N ASP A 659 9.99 -28.80 15.55
CA ASP A 659 9.73 -27.43 15.12
C ASP A 659 8.30 -27.00 15.53
N PRO A 660 8.17 -26.27 16.65
CA PRO A 660 6.86 -25.91 17.20
C PRO A 660 6.13 -24.84 16.37
N ALA A 661 6.81 -24.18 15.41
CA ALA A 661 6.23 -23.14 14.57
C ALA A 661 5.44 -23.70 13.38
N TYR A 662 5.46 -25.02 13.14
CA TYR A 662 4.76 -25.63 12.02
C TYR A 662 4.19 -27.01 12.37
N LYS A 663 2.92 -27.26 12.01
CA LYS A 663 2.28 -28.57 12.22
C LYS A 663 2.48 -29.43 10.97
N TYR A 664 3.45 -30.34 11.00
CA TYR A 664 3.75 -31.23 9.88
C TYR A 664 2.84 -32.47 9.93
N THR A 665 1.66 -32.38 9.32
CA THR A 665 0.80 -33.56 9.07
C THR A 665 1.29 -34.42 7.90
N GLU A 666 2.30 -33.95 7.16
CA GLU A 666 2.83 -34.53 5.92
C GLU A 666 4.33 -34.86 6.10
N GLY A 667 4.81 -35.93 5.45
CA GLY A 667 6.14 -36.51 5.68
C GLY A 667 7.32 -35.61 5.31
N LEU A 668 8.46 -35.79 5.99
CA LEU A 668 9.69 -35.03 5.77
C LEU A 668 10.78 -35.88 5.10
N TRP A 669 11.46 -35.30 4.10
CA TRP A 669 12.60 -35.91 3.43
C TRP A 669 13.86 -35.08 3.64
N ASN A 670 14.91 -35.73 4.15
CA ASN A 670 16.23 -35.12 4.30
C ASN A 670 17.15 -35.60 3.18
N PHE A 671 18.03 -34.71 2.73
CA PHE A 671 19.15 -35.09 1.88
C PHE A 671 20.47 -34.57 2.46
N GLU A 672 21.55 -35.31 2.23
CA GLU A 672 22.93 -34.95 2.61
C GLU A 672 23.86 -35.13 1.41
N ALA A 673 24.44 -34.06 0.89
CA ALA A 673 25.32 -34.11 -0.27
C ALA A 673 26.74 -33.68 0.08
N ASN A 674 27.74 -34.42 -0.43
CA ASN A 674 29.13 -34.04 -0.29
C ASN A 674 29.56 -33.23 -1.52
N CYS A 675 29.71 -31.91 -1.35
CA CYS A 675 30.06 -30.97 -2.41
C CYS A 675 31.54 -30.57 -2.46
N GLY A 676 32.41 -31.25 -1.70
CA GLY A 676 33.84 -30.97 -1.66
C GLY A 676 34.27 -30.06 -0.49
N THR A 677 35.01 -28.99 -0.78
CA THR A 677 35.59 -28.08 0.25
C THR A 677 34.55 -27.16 0.89
N PRO A 678 34.62 -26.90 2.21
CA PRO A 678 33.72 -25.99 2.92
C PRO A 678 33.64 -24.60 2.28
N GLY A 679 32.45 -23.99 2.24
CA GLY A 679 32.21 -22.70 1.57
C GLY A 679 31.62 -22.80 0.16
N TYR A 680 31.30 -24.01 -0.32
CA TYR A 680 30.81 -24.24 -1.68
C TYR A 680 29.32 -23.91 -1.82
N THR A 681 28.96 -23.05 -2.78
CA THR A 681 27.55 -22.79 -3.16
C THR A 681 27.12 -23.74 -4.27
N THR A 682 26.01 -24.46 -4.06
CA THR A 682 25.44 -25.39 -5.04
C THR A 682 23.98 -25.06 -5.32
N THR A 683 23.57 -25.33 -6.56
CA THR A 683 22.18 -25.22 -6.99
C THR A 683 21.46 -26.50 -6.66
N VAL A 684 20.27 -26.37 -6.08
CA VAL A 684 19.35 -27.48 -5.84
C VAL A 684 18.09 -27.25 -6.64
N LYS A 685 17.68 -28.26 -7.43
CA LYS A 685 16.40 -28.27 -8.14
C LYS A 685 15.52 -29.40 -7.64
N LEU A 686 14.25 -29.07 -7.39
CA LEU A 686 13.20 -30.02 -7.03
C LEU A 686 12.12 -30.03 -8.10
N TYR A 687 11.77 -31.21 -8.59
CA TYR A 687 10.76 -31.40 -9.63
C TYR A 687 9.52 -32.07 -9.04
N TYR A 688 8.40 -31.35 -9.00
CA TYR A 688 7.11 -31.83 -8.51
C TYR A 688 6.18 -32.12 -9.69
N TYR A 689 5.75 -33.37 -9.85
CA TYR A 689 4.88 -33.80 -10.95
C TYR A 689 3.40 -33.72 -10.58
N ASP A 690 2.62 -33.02 -11.40
CA ASP A 690 1.15 -32.86 -11.31
C ASP A 690 0.64 -32.41 -9.94
N VAL A 691 1.47 -31.67 -9.22
CA VAL A 691 1.15 -31.04 -7.95
C VAL A 691 1.66 -29.62 -7.98
N THR A 692 0.81 -28.70 -7.53
CA THR A 692 1.20 -27.34 -7.18
C THR A 692 1.25 -27.27 -5.66
N PRO A 693 2.42 -27.07 -5.03
CA PRO A 693 2.51 -27.01 -3.58
C PRO A 693 1.85 -25.72 -3.06
N ASP A 694 0.84 -25.86 -2.18
CA ASP A 694 0.02 -24.73 -1.67
C ASP A 694 0.72 -23.84 -0.63
N ASN A 695 1.95 -24.17 -0.20
CA ASN A 695 2.77 -23.32 0.65
C ASN A 695 4.26 -23.55 0.37
N LYS A 696 4.89 -22.58 -0.28
CA LYS A 696 6.27 -22.63 -0.81
C LYS A 696 7.36 -22.49 0.26
N LEU A 697 7.24 -23.17 1.39
CA LEU A 697 8.22 -23.07 2.49
C LEU A 697 9.22 -24.23 2.41
N LEU A 698 10.35 -23.98 1.73
CA LEU A 698 11.52 -24.85 1.84
C LEU A 698 12.36 -24.43 3.04
N ARG A 699 12.88 -25.42 3.80
CA ARG A 699 13.64 -25.15 5.02
C ARG A 699 14.99 -25.84 5.03
N LYS A 700 16.01 -25.13 5.51
CA LYS A 700 17.28 -25.73 5.91
C LYS A 700 17.22 -26.08 7.39
N TYR A 701 17.51 -27.33 7.73
CA TYR A 701 17.64 -27.78 9.11
C TYR A 701 19.10 -27.67 9.55
N ASN A 702 19.35 -27.11 10.73
CA ASN A 702 20.67 -27.04 11.32
C ASN A 702 20.75 -28.04 12.49
N PRO A 703 21.48 -29.16 12.35
CA PRO A 703 21.51 -30.22 13.35
C PRO A 703 22.26 -29.82 14.63
N ASN A 704 23.12 -28.80 14.59
CA ASN A 704 23.87 -28.30 15.75
C ASN A 704 23.00 -27.44 16.67
N THR A 705 22.08 -26.65 16.10
CA THR A 705 21.19 -25.74 16.83
C THR A 705 19.76 -26.27 16.99
N ASN A 706 19.41 -27.37 16.30
CA ASN A 706 18.05 -27.87 16.12
C ASN A 706 17.08 -26.81 15.54
N ALA A 707 17.58 -25.81 14.81
CA ALA A 707 16.78 -24.74 14.23
C ALA A 707 16.47 -24.99 12.74
N PHE A 708 15.34 -24.46 12.28
CA PHE A 708 14.94 -24.48 10.88
C PHE A 708 14.93 -23.06 10.31
N PHE A 709 15.45 -22.91 9.10
CA PHE A 709 15.55 -21.62 8.42
C PHE A 709 14.79 -21.66 7.10
N ASN A 710 13.94 -20.66 6.85
CA ASN A 710 13.23 -20.52 5.59
C ASN A 710 14.21 -20.15 4.47
N ILE A 711 14.12 -20.84 3.34
CA ILE A 711 14.82 -20.46 2.11
C ILE A 711 13.90 -19.53 1.33
N THR A 712 14.16 -18.22 1.40
CA THR A 712 13.29 -17.18 0.82
C THR A 712 13.58 -16.83 -0.64
N ASN A 713 14.70 -17.32 -1.19
CA ASN A 713 15.20 -16.96 -2.52
C ASN A 713 15.03 -18.11 -3.54
N ALA A 714 13.99 -18.91 -3.42
CA ALA A 714 13.72 -20.00 -4.36
C ALA A 714 13.02 -19.46 -5.62
N ASN A 715 13.58 -19.76 -6.79
CA ASN A 715 12.94 -19.52 -8.08
C ASN A 715 12.03 -20.70 -8.40
N ILE A 716 10.75 -20.43 -8.71
CA ILE A 716 9.76 -21.46 -8.98
C ILE A 716 9.23 -21.26 -10.38
N THR A 717 9.46 -22.25 -11.24
CA THR A 717 8.95 -22.29 -12.60
C THR A 717 8.03 -23.48 -12.77
N THR A 718 7.16 -23.44 -13.78
CA THR A 718 6.37 -24.59 -14.20
C THR A 718 6.73 -24.92 -15.63
N GLN A 719 6.95 -26.20 -15.91
CA GLN A 719 7.27 -26.68 -17.24
C GLN A 719 6.53 -27.98 -17.52
N THR A 720 6.24 -28.26 -18.79
CA THR A 720 5.66 -29.53 -19.19
C THR A 720 6.77 -30.52 -19.51
N ILE A 721 6.78 -31.67 -18.82
CA ILE A 721 7.71 -32.78 -19.09
C ILE A 721 6.89 -34.04 -19.32
N ASN A 722 7.04 -34.69 -20.48
CA ASN A 722 6.31 -35.92 -20.83
C ASN A 722 4.78 -35.82 -20.62
N ASN A 723 4.16 -34.69 -21.00
CA ASN A 723 2.73 -34.37 -20.79
C ASN A 723 2.27 -34.23 -19.33
N HIS A 724 3.20 -34.14 -18.37
CA HIS A 724 2.92 -33.81 -16.98
C HIS A 724 3.25 -32.34 -16.70
N SER A 725 2.47 -31.71 -15.82
CA SER A 725 2.78 -30.37 -15.33
C SER A 725 3.81 -30.49 -14.21
N VAL A 726 5.02 -30.02 -14.45
CA VAL A 726 6.13 -30.13 -13.49
C VAL A 726 6.47 -28.77 -12.91
N THR A 727 6.27 -28.61 -11.60
CA THR A 727 6.74 -27.43 -10.87
C THR A 727 8.21 -27.65 -10.49
N VAL A 728 9.10 -26.76 -10.94
CA VAL A 728 10.53 -26.81 -10.65
C VAL A 728 10.85 -25.72 -9.62
N VAL A 729 11.37 -26.13 -8.47
CA VAL A 729 11.84 -25.21 -7.42
C VAL A 729 13.36 -25.22 -7.43
N THR A 730 13.98 -24.09 -7.77
CA THR A 730 15.43 -23.91 -7.87
C THR A 730 15.93 -22.96 -6.79
N TYR A 731 16.96 -23.34 -6.06
CA TYR A 731 17.55 -22.48 -5.03
C TYR A 731 19.05 -22.76 -4.85
N GLN A 732 19.76 -21.83 -4.21
CA GLN A 732 21.19 -21.98 -3.90
C GLN A 732 21.37 -22.29 -2.42
N ILE A 733 22.17 -23.29 -2.09
CA ILE A 733 22.62 -23.58 -0.72
C ILE A 733 24.14 -23.42 -0.68
N THR A 734 24.65 -22.71 0.30
CA THR A 734 26.10 -22.62 0.56
C THR A 734 26.46 -23.48 1.77
N ASP A 735 27.42 -24.38 1.58
CA ASP A 735 28.06 -25.15 2.64
C ASP A 735 28.83 -24.20 3.57
N GLY A 736 28.54 -24.22 4.87
CA GLY A 736 29.21 -23.33 5.84
C GLY A 736 28.81 -21.85 5.76
N GLY A 737 27.68 -21.53 5.12
CA GLY A 737 27.11 -20.18 5.13
C GLY A 737 26.61 -19.75 6.52
N PRO A 738 26.14 -18.50 6.73
CA PRO A 738 25.73 -17.99 8.06
C PRO A 738 24.64 -18.82 8.77
N LEU A 739 23.93 -19.66 8.02
CA LEU A 739 22.83 -20.53 8.47
C LEU A 739 23.25 -22.00 8.63
N ASP A 740 24.50 -22.35 8.30
CA ASP A 740 25.01 -23.71 8.21
C ASP A 740 26.40 -23.85 8.88
N THR A 741 26.54 -24.79 9.81
CA THR A 741 27.74 -24.87 10.68
C THR A 741 28.35 -26.26 10.77
N ASP A 742 27.82 -27.25 10.04
CA ASP A 742 28.25 -28.65 10.13
C ASP A 742 29.16 -29.10 8.96
N ASN A 743 29.46 -28.20 8.02
CA ASN A 743 30.25 -28.45 6.81
C ASN A 743 29.66 -29.55 5.90
N GLN A 744 28.33 -29.66 5.84
CA GLN A 744 27.62 -30.51 4.89
C GLN A 744 26.49 -29.75 4.19
N VAL A 745 26.34 -29.96 2.87
CA VAL A 745 25.15 -29.49 2.17
C VAL A 745 23.97 -30.42 2.50
N ASN A 746 23.23 -30.06 3.55
CA ASN A 746 22.00 -30.74 3.96
C ASN A 746 20.78 -29.82 3.86
N GLY A 747 19.61 -30.45 3.73
CA GLY A 747 18.34 -29.74 3.63
C GLY A 747 17.16 -30.66 3.93
N THR A 748 16.04 -30.05 4.36
CA THR A 748 14.78 -30.76 4.59
C THR A 748 13.75 -30.29 3.58
N ILE A 749 13.26 -31.23 2.78
CA ILE A 749 12.15 -31.00 1.87
C ILE A 749 10.87 -31.30 2.66
N VAL A 750 10.04 -30.27 2.80
CA VAL A 750 8.66 -30.43 3.27
C VAL A 750 7.84 -30.82 2.05
N ASP A 751 7.20 -31.99 2.08
CA ASP A 751 6.32 -32.47 1.00
C ASP A 751 4.87 -32.10 1.33
N PRO A 752 4.29 -31.04 0.71
CA PRO A 752 2.94 -30.59 1.02
C PRO A 752 1.83 -31.52 0.48
N ALA A 753 2.18 -32.63 -0.19
CA ALA A 753 1.21 -33.53 -0.79
C ALA A 753 0.99 -34.84 -0.02
N GLY A 754 1.84 -35.13 0.98
CA GLY A 754 1.81 -36.36 1.75
C GLY A 754 2.04 -37.63 0.91
N LEU A 755 3.12 -38.36 1.21
CA LEU A 755 3.51 -39.66 0.61
C LEU A 755 4.23 -39.61 -0.75
N ALA A 756 4.90 -38.51 -1.14
CA ALA A 756 5.72 -38.56 -2.34
C ALA A 756 7.06 -39.29 -2.11
N THR A 757 7.47 -40.17 -3.03
CA THR A 757 8.82 -40.79 -2.98
C THR A 757 9.86 -39.88 -3.62
N ALA A 758 10.89 -39.48 -2.86
CA ALA A 758 12.01 -38.69 -3.38
C ALA A 758 13.04 -39.57 -4.11
N LYS A 759 13.50 -39.13 -5.29
CA LYS A 759 14.53 -39.80 -6.10
C LYS A 759 15.57 -38.81 -6.64
N ILE A 760 16.79 -39.27 -6.88
CA ILE A 760 17.86 -38.45 -7.47
C ILE A 760 17.79 -38.51 -9.00
N GLY A 761 17.94 -37.36 -9.65
CA GLY A 761 18.14 -37.24 -11.09
C GLY A 761 17.27 -36.16 -11.73
N ALA A 762 17.70 -35.69 -12.91
CA ALA A 762 16.86 -34.87 -13.77
C ALA A 762 15.88 -35.75 -14.57
N PRO A 763 14.68 -35.26 -14.89
CA PRO A 763 13.74 -35.96 -15.76
C PRO A 763 14.36 -36.25 -17.13
N SER A 764 14.43 -37.51 -17.56
CA SER A 764 14.88 -37.83 -18.92
C SER A 764 13.75 -37.64 -19.94
N THR A 765 14.10 -37.25 -21.17
CA THR A 765 13.20 -37.12 -22.33
C THR A 765 12.80 -38.46 -22.95
N GLY A 766 13.05 -39.58 -22.26
CA GLY A 766 12.88 -40.93 -22.81
C GLY A 766 12.53 -41.97 -21.75
N LEU A 767 11.27 -41.94 -21.29
CA LEU A 767 10.31 -43.06 -21.21
C LEU A 767 9.06 -42.65 -20.43
#